data_AF-A0A6N7GS33-F1
#
_entry.id   AF-A0A6N7GS33-F1
#
_cell.length_a   1.000
_cell.length_b   1.000
_cell.length_c   1.000
_cell.angle_alpha   90.00
_cell.angle_beta   90.00
_cell.angle_gamma   90.00
#
_symmetry.space_group_name_H-M   'P 1'
#
loop_
_entity.id
_entity.type
_entity.pdbx_description
1 polymer ?
#
loop_
_entity_poly.entity_id
_entity_poly.type
_entity_poly.pdbx_seq_one_letter_code
_entity_poly.pdbx_strand_id
1 'polypeptide(L)'
;MVHLIACLIALSSWMGLSRPGLAQALKGEVFATVENGYARLAFKFADQVDAEVRLANNVLTINFPRPVDVAIERLSSRAAGYVSAARRDPDGKGIRIALSRKVTMSSIAAAERLFVDLLPDTWTGAAPGLPREVIEDLAKRAREGERRMRQQRALAEQNKAAPIRVRAVTQPTFTRYVFDLPELIGVSADNTRERLTLTFDATLRFDLADAKATLPPVIESIESEGDQNVVVVRFNFAKRVDVRTFREDNSFVVNVEGMERRSSRQNGAVRSDELSSMAAELAERPNAPNGALPKPAPVQAAPPPSVPVAAPPQVAQQASPASPQVQSPPAVPAAQLPQDATLPDNAGGAVRATVKRNGEGLSIAFPFAAQTPAAIFRRADTVWMVFDTETPISIAALTAEQSKGIRSASATRVRNATLVRVKLKRPQLISVAADGNGWVVTLANEMIEPTRPLLIGRTIAASAHSSVTIAIEQARSLHRLADPDVGDTLTVITAAAPARGFLKSQDFVEFRALASAHGIALQSLADDLTTELSVDKVVVSRPAGLSLSAAVGASNTQSQFRRQVLDLQSWGFDRQADFAERSTQLMMAAADAPASKRLPARCDLARFYLARDMYTEAKAVLDVALADDPPSAEDSAPVVLRAVANVMIGRPDAAMKDLSNPFVGDRHDAPLWRALANARLGKWTEARDGFREAETAMTTLPIEFQRVMLRDMLRASLETGDITGAVSRLNEFELVGVPREMEPAISVLSGRLAEGLGRIGDALRAYRAAHDSWDRGAAAEGRLREVQLQHRTGSRDRTAAIDALETLTTIWRGDQIEVEALSLLGRLYTEEARYRDAFNVMRTTLKAHPNSDTTRRIQDEAMSTFDSVFLAGKGDALPAIDALALFYDFRELTPIGRRGDEMIRRLADRLVAVDLLYQAGELLQHQVDHRLQGAARAQVASRLAVIYMMERKAASALAVLRATRVSDLNNNMRNQRLLLEARALSELGRHDVAYEVIANIPGRAAIRLRSDILWASKKWTGAAEQLELLHGDRWKEFAPLTDLERTDIMRAAIGYALGDDALGLSRFRERYVAKMGEGPDARAFDVVTAPVEASGTEFRDIARSIAAVDTLEAFLRDLRARYPETGATPSVQRAIQPSTAG
;
A
#
# COMPACT_ATOMS: atom_id res chain seq x y z
N MET A 1 35.33 -40.91 -44.89
CA MET A 1 36.21 -41.60 -43.93
C MET A 1 37.36 -40.70 -43.43
N VAL A 2 37.09 -39.43 -43.10
CA VAL A 2 38.04 -38.54 -42.38
C VAL A 2 37.31 -37.64 -41.35
N HIS A 3 35.99 -37.45 -41.47
CA HIS A 3 35.21 -36.71 -40.44
C HIS A 3 34.57 -37.59 -39.35
N LEU A 4 34.68 -38.92 -39.42
CA LEU A 4 34.19 -39.80 -38.37
C LEU A 4 35.23 -40.15 -37.29
N ILE A 5 36.51 -39.80 -37.50
CA ILE A 5 37.61 -40.10 -36.57
C ILE A 5 37.87 -38.95 -35.59
N ALA A 6 37.45 -37.72 -35.92
CA ALA A 6 37.58 -36.56 -35.03
C ALA A 6 36.54 -36.53 -33.89
N CYS A 7 35.36 -37.12 -34.09
CA CYS A 7 34.33 -37.21 -33.03
C CYS A 7 34.57 -38.34 -32.01
N LEU A 8 35.43 -39.31 -32.31
CA LEU A 8 35.73 -40.45 -31.40
C LEU A 8 36.89 -40.18 -30.43
N ILE A 9 37.68 -39.13 -30.67
CA ILE A 9 38.75 -38.67 -29.75
C ILE A 9 38.23 -37.58 -28.79
N ALA A 10 37.14 -36.90 -29.13
CA ALA A 10 36.47 -35.95 -28.24
C ALA A 10 35.45 -36.60 -27.26
N LEU A 11 35.06 -37.86 -27.48
CA LEU A 11 34.15 -38.60 -26.58
C LEU A 11 34.84 -39.65 -25.68
N SER A 12 36.14 -39.90 -25.86
CA SER A 12 36.91 -40.87 -25.03
C SER A 12 37.70 -40.23 -23.88
N SER A 13 37.62 -38.91 -23.71
CA SER A 13 38.14 -38.18 -22.53
C SER A 13 37.08 -37.94 -21.44
N TRP A 14 35.89 -38.55 -21.57
CA TRP A 14 34.79 -38.55 -20.59
C TRP A 14 34.59 -39.92 -19.90
N MET A 15 35.61 -40.79 -19.88
CA MET A 15 35.67 -41.96 -19.01
C MET A 15 37.10 -42.15 -18.51
N GLY A 16 37.47 -41.36 -17.51
CA GLY A 16 38.74 -41.47 -16.80
C GLY A 16 38.50 -41.45 -15.30
N LEU A 17 38.40 -42.64 -14.70
CA LEU A 17 38.64 -42.94 -13.28
C LEU A 17 38.06 -41.93 -12.26
N SER A 18 36.82 -42.18 -11.85
CA SER A 18 36.33 -41.76 -10.54
C SER A 18 37.17 -42.44 -9.44
N ARG A 19 38.35 -41.88 -9.15
CA ARG A 19 38.91 -42.01 -7.80
C ARG A 19 37.86 -41.41 -6.87
N PRO A 20 37.44 -42.09 -5.78
CA PRO A 20 36.70 -41.40 -4.74
C PRO A 20 37.62 -40.27 -4.29
N GLY A 21 37.27 -39.03 -4.65
CA GLY A 21 37.92 -37.87 -4.09
C GLY A 21 37.74 -38.00 -2.59
N LEU A 22 38.82 -38.31 -1.88
CA LEU A 22 38.90 -38.09 -0.43
C LEU A 22 38.43 -36.66 -0.23
N ALA A 23 37.24 -36.49 0.32
CA ALA A 23 36.68 -35.18 0.62
C ALA A 23 37.77 -34.41 1.38
N GLN A 24 38.23 -33.32 0.79
CA GLN A 24 39.36 -32.56 1.32
C GLN A 24 39.03 -32.17 2.76
N ALA A 25 39.81 -32.66 3.72
CA ALA A 25 39.49 -32.49 5.13
C ALA A 25 39.43 -30.99 5.45
N LEU A 26 38.33 -30.56 6.05
CA LEU A 26 38.13 -29.15 6.35
C LEU A 26 39.12 -28.75 7.44
N LYS A 27 40.01 -27.80 7.15
CA LYS A 27 40.98 -27.33 8.13
C LYS A 27 40.26 -26.57 9.24
N GLY A 28 40.60 -26.88 10.48
CA GLY A 28 40.09 -26.20 11.66
C GLY A 28 41.15 -26.05 12.75
N GLU A 29 40.96 -25.06 13.60
CA GLU A 29 41.78 -24.80 14.78
C GLU A 29 40.93 -24.97 16.04
N VAL A 30 41.55 -25.43 17.12
CA VAL A 30 40.89 -25.54 18.42
C VAL A 30 41.66 -24.75 19.48
N PHE A 31 40.90 -23.97 20.24
CA PHE A 31 41.38 -23.20 21.37
C PHE A 31 40.64 -23.66 22.62
N ALA A 32 41.38 -23.82 23.71
CA ALA A 32 40.80 -24.12 25.01
C ALA A 32 41.18 -23.00 25.96
N THR A 33 40.20 -22.44 26.65
CA THR A 33 40.40 -21.44 27.69
C THR A 33 39.72 -21.90 28.98
N VAL A 34 40.36 -21.65 30.12
CA VAL A 34 39.80 -21.92 31.44
C VAL A 34 39.76 -20.59 32.18
N GLU A 35 38.58 -19.97 32.21
CA GLU A 35 38.37 -18.65 32.81
C GLU A 35 37.08 -18.70 33.62
N ASN A 36 37.03 -17.96 34.73
CA ASN A 36 35.84 -17.82 35.58
C ASN A 36 35.22 -19.16 36.06
N GLY A 37 36.04 -20.20 36.26
CA GLY A 37 35.61 -21.46 36.87
C GLY A 37 35.05 -22.53 35.93
N TYR A 38 34.98 -22.30 34.62
CA TYR A 38 34.60 -23.30 33.60
C TYR A 38 35.64 -23.38 32.48
N ALA A 39 35.60 -24.45 31.67
CA ALA A 39 36.46 -24.61 30.50
C ALA A 39 35.66 -24.46 29.21
N ARG A 40 36.14 -23.62 28.27
CA ARG A 40 35.52 -23.39 26.96
C ARG A 40 36.44 -23.90 25.86
N LEU A 41 35.93 -24.81 25.04
CA LEU A 41 36.57 -25.32 23.83
C LEU A 41 35.97 -24.62 22.62
N ALA A 42 36.74 -23.77 21.95
CA ALA A 42 36.33 -23.04 20.75
C ALA A 42 37.00 -23.66 19.52
N PHE A 43 36.21 -24.29 18.67
CA PHE A 43 36.63 -24.78 17.37
C PHE A 43 36.32 -23.72 16.32
N LYS A 44 37.28 -23.43 15.44
CA LYS A 44 37.14 -22.51 14.31
C LYS A 44 37.43 -23.27 13.03
N PHE A 45 36.48 -23.30 12.12
CA PHE A 45 36.58 -24.00 10.84
C PHE A 45 36.76 -23.00 9.69
N ALA A 46 37.23 -23.49 8.54
CA ALA A 46 37.35 -22.68 7.33
C ALA A 46 35.99 -22.39 6.65
N ASP A 47 34.97 -23.19 6.95
CA ASP A 47 33.61 -23.07 6.43
C ASP A 47 32.59 -23.55 7.49
N GLN A 48 31.31 -23.24 7.31
CA GLN A 48 30.26 -23.64 8.26
C GLN A 48 30.08 -25.17 8.29
N VAL A 49 30.08 -25.76 9.48
CA VAL A 49 29.88 -27.20 9.69
C VAL A 49 28.89 -27.47 10.80
N ASP A 50 27.86 -28.24 10.51
CA ASP A 50 26.89 -28.73 11.48
C ASP A 50 27.50 -29.90 12.26
N ALA A 51 28.03 -29.63 13.45
CA ALA A 51 28.66 -30.61 14.31
C ALA A 51 27.67 -31.14 15.37
N GLU A 52 27.67 -32.44 15.60
CA GLU A 52 26.87 -33.07 16.66
C GLU A 52 27.74 -33.37 17.88
N VAL A 53 27.38 -32.82 19.04
CA VAL A 53 28.16 -32.96 20.29
C VAL A 53 27.39 -33.81 21.30
N ARG A 54 28.00 -34.89 21.80
CA ARG A 54 27.40 -35.80 22.79
C ARG A 54 28.36 -36.07 23.96
N LEU A 55 27.85 -36.09 25.18
CA LEU A 55 28.60 -36.45 26.39
C LEU A 55 28.06 -37.75 26.99
N ALA A 56 28.91 -38.79 27.08
CA ALA A 56 28.54 -40.07 27.69
C ALA A 56 29.73 -40.65 28.48
N ASN A 57 29.50 -41.13 29.71
CA ASN A 57 30.53 -41.78 30.56
C ASN A 57 31.85 -40.99 30.69
N ASN A 58 31.77 -39.66 30.93
CA ASN A 58 32.93 -38.74 30.97
C ASN A 58 33.76 -38.70 29.68
N VAL A 59 33.20 -39.13 28.54
CA VAL A 59 33.79 -38.98 27.21
C VAL A 59 32.88 -38.08 26.37
N LEU A 60 33.44 -36.95 25.94
CA LEU A 60 32.82 -36.02 25.01
C LEU A 60 33.15 -36.46 23.58
N THR A 61 32.12 -36.68 22.76
CA THR A 61 32.26 -37.05 21.34
C THR A 61 31.66 -35.95 20.47
N ILE A 62 32.46 -35.42 19.54
CA ILE A 62 32.02 -34.45 18.53
C ILE A 62 32.08 -35.14 17.17
N ASN A 63 30.93 -35.25 16.51
CA ASN A 63 30.80 -35.89 15.20
C ASN A 63 30.53 -34.86 14.11
N PHE A 64 31.19 -35.00 12.97
CA PHE A 64 31.13 -34.11 11.83
C PHE A 64 30.65 -34.86 10.58
N PRO A 65 29.77 -34.26 9.76
CA PRO A 65 29.26 -34.88 8.53
C PRO A 65 30.34 -35.06 7.46
N ARG A 66 31.42 -34.27 7.53
CA ARG A 66 32.58 -34.32 6.63
C ARG A 66 33.87 -34.41 7.45
N PRO A 67 34.96 -35.02 6.91
CA PRO A 67 36.21 -35.12 7.64
C PRO A 67 36.78 -33.73 7.95
N VAL A 68 37.23 -33.51 9.18
CA VAL A 68 37.82 -32.27 9.67
C VAL A 68 39.25 -32.52 10.13
N ASP A 69 40.15 -31.62 9.80
CA ASP A 69 41.56 -31.65 10.20
C ASP A 69 41.83 -30.58 11.27
N VAL A 70 41.87 -31.01 12.55
CA VAL A 70 42.05 -30.15 13.73
C VAL A 70 43.16 -30.69 14.62
N ALA A 71 44.08 -29.82 15.07
CA ALA A 71 45.17 -30.16 15.97
C ALA A 71 44.68 -30.25 17.44
N ILE A 72 44.29 -31.44 17.87
CA ILE A 72 43.67 -31.70 19.19
C ILE A 72 44.68 -32.05 20.30
N GLU A 73 45.95 -32.28 19.96
CA GLU A 73 47.01 -32.76 20.86
C GLU A 73 47.32 -31.75 21.98
N ARG A 74 46.98 -30.48 21.76
CA ARG A 74 47.19 -29.38 22.72
C ARG A 74 46.02 -29.15 23.68
N LEU A 75 44.94 -29.92 23.56
CA LEU A 75 43.75 -29.75 24.40
C LEU A 75 43.96 -30.21 25.85
N SER A 76 44.67 -31.32 26.05
CA SER A 76 44.96 -31.84 27.40
C SER A 76 45.90 -30.93 28.20
N SER A 77 46.81 -30.21 27.53
CA SER A 77 47.70 -29.25 28.19
C SER A 77 47.05 -27.89 28.45
N ARG A 78 46.18 -27.41 27.54
CA ARG A 78 45.52 -26.10 27.67
C ARG A 78 44.28 -26.09 28.56
N ALA A 79 43.61 -27.23 28.73
CA ALA A 79 42.47 -27.40 29.65
C ALA A 79 42.81 -28.36 30.79
N ALA A 80 44.00 -28.20 31.38
CA ALA A 80 44.49 -29.06 32.45
C ALA A 80 43.51 -29.04 33.64
N GLY A 81 43.06 -30.23 34.06
CA GLY A 81 42.05 -30.39 35.12
C GLY A 81 40.63 -30.65 34.63
N TYR A 82 40.32 -30.42 33.35
CA TYR A 82 39.04 -30.77 32.70
C TYR A 82 39.18 -31.85 31.63
N VAL A 83 40.25 -31.81 30.83
CA VAL A 83 40.52 -32.76 29.75
C VAL A 83 41.73 -33.62 30.11
N SER A 84 41.58 -34.94 30.11
CA SER A 84 42.68 -35.89 30.38
C SER A 84 43.37 -36.35 29.09
N ALA A 85 42.61 -36.61 28.03
CA ALA A 85 43.14 -37.00 26.72
C ALA A 85 42.15 -36.62 25.61
N ALA A 86 42.65 -36.32 24.41
CA ALA A 86 41.83 -36.13 23.22
C ALA A 86 42.39 -36.99 22.09
N ARG A 87 41.52 -37.65 21.33
CA ARG A 87 41.85 -38.44 20.14
C ARG A 87 40.87 -38.15 19.02
N ARG A 88 41.35 -38.23 17.79
CA ARG A 88 40.56 -38.09 16.58
C ARG A 88 40.38 -39.46 15.96
N ASP A 89 39.18 -39.74 15.47
CA ASP A 89 38.88 -41.00 14.81
C ASP A 89 39.63 -41.09 13.46
N PRO A 90 40.07 -42.28 13.01
CA PRO A 90 40.88 -42.44 11.80
C PRO A 90 40.21 -41.93 10.51
N ASP A 91 38.89 -41.83 10.50
CA ASP A 91 38.08 -41.31 9.39
C ASP A 91 37.98 -39.78 9.37
N GLY A 92 38.50 -39.10 10.41
CA GLY A 92 38.46 -37.66 10.60
C GLY A 92 37.06 -37.08 10.84
N LYS A 93 36.03 -37.92 11.03
CA LYS A 93 34.66 -37.47 11.26
C LYS A 93 34.31 -37.37 12.75
N GLY A 94 35.06 -38.02 13.63
CA GLY A 94 34.86 -37.94 15.09
C GLY A 94 36.05 -37.37 15.84
N ILE A 95 35.79 -36.56 16.87
CA ILE A 95 36.76 -36.21 17.93
C ILE A 95 36.22 -36.72 19.26
N ARG A 96 37.03 -37.50 19.98
CA ARG A 96 36.70 -38.05 21.31
C ARG A 96 37.64 -37.48 22.36
N ILE A 97 37.07 -36.88 23.39
CA ILE A 97 37.78 -36.18 24.47
C ILE A 97 37.40 -36.85 25.79
N ALA A 98 38.38 -37.45 26.47
CA ALA A 98 38.22 -37.98 27.81
C ALA A 98 38.33 -36.84 28.84
N LEU A 99 37.37 -36.78 29.76
CA LEU A 99 37.27 -35.75 30.78
C LEU A 99 37.79 -36.27 32.12
N SER A 100 38.53 -35.44 32.85
CA SER A 100 39.14 -35.80 34.14
C SER A 100 38.21 -35.64 35.34
N ARG A 101 37.02 -35.07 35.15
CA ARG A 101 35.99 -34.88 36.17
C ARG A 101 34.59 -34.93 35.55
N LYS A 102 33.58 -35.11 36.39
CA LYS A 102 32.18 -34.99 35.97
C LYS A 102 31.87 -33.51 35.68
N VAL A 103 31.24 -33.26 34.53
CA VAL A 103 30.87 -31.92 34.06
C VAL A 103 29.51 -31.95 33.37
N THR A 104 28.83 -30.82 33.36
CA THR A 104 27.69 -30.53 32.49
C THR A 104 28.19 -29.83 31.22
N MET A 105 27.61 -30.18 30.07
CA MET A 105 28.05 -29.67 28.77
C MET A 105 27.01 -28.69 28.19
N SER A 106 27.49 -27.58 27.64
CA SER A 106 26.70 -26.68 26.79
C SER A 106 27.43 -26.46 25.47
N SER A 107 26.73 -26.52 24.33
CA SER A 107 27.35 -26.30 23.01
C SER A 107 26.58 -25.26 22.21
N ILE A 108 27.29 -24.30 21.61
CA ILE A 108 26.72 -23.23 20.80
C ILE A 108 27.50 -23.13 19.49
N ALA A 109 26.82 -23.30 18.35
CA ALA A 109 27.40 -23.07 17.03
C ALA A 109 27.11 -21.63 16.56
N ALA A 110 28.12 -20.93 16.05
CA ALA A 110 28.04 -19.56 15.58
C ALA A 110 28.89 -19.37 14.31
N ALA A 111 28.22 -19.35 13.15
CA ALA A 111 28.85 -19.33 11.82
C ALA A 111 29.91 -20.44 11.66
N GLU A 112 31.16 -20.10 11.37
CA GLU A 112 32.25 -21.06 11.20
C GLU A 112 32.90 -21.50 12.53
N ARG A 113 32.27 -21.21 13.67
CA ARG A 113 32.80 -21.52 15.02
C ARG A 113 31.84 -22.39 15.83
N LEU A 114 32.38 -23.35 16.57
CA LEU A 114 31.67 -24.18 17.54
C LEU A 114 32.27 -23.98 18.93
N PHE A 115 31.44 -23.58 19.89
CA PHE A 115 31.83 -23.44 21.29
C PHE A 115 31.26 -24.61 22.10
N VAL A 116 32.10 -25.28 22.87
CA VAL A 116 31.71 -26.35 23.80
C VAL A 116 32.21 -25.99 25.18
N ASP A 117 31.28 -25.72 26.09
CA ASP A 117 31.53 -25.33 27.47
C ASP A 117 31.38 -26.52 28.41
N LEU A 118 32.39 -26.71 29.25
CA LEU A 118 32.49 -27.75 30.27
C LEU A 118 32.35 -27.10 31.65
N LEU A 119 31.18 -27.31 32.26
CA LEU A 119 30.78 -26.71 33.53
C LEU A 119 30.96 -27.76 34.65
N PRO A 120 31.71 -27.47 35.73
CA PRO A 120 31.83 -28.41 36.86
C PRO A 120 30.52 -28.52 37.64
N ASP A 121 30.32 -29.61 38.38
CA ASP A 121 29.12 -29.85 39.20
C ASP A 121 28.84 -28.75 40.27
N THR A 122 29.83 -27.89 40.56
CA THR A 122 29.71 -26.76 41.49
C THR A 122 29.16 -25.47 40.83
N TRP A 123 28.77 -25.50 39.56
CA TRP A 123 28.27 -24.34 38.82
C TRP A 123 26.78 -24.08 39.06
N THR A 124 26.43 -22.90 39.58
CA THR A 124 25.04 -22.52 39.92
C THR A 124 24.47 -21.39 39.05
N GLY A 125 25.19 -20.96 38.01
CA GLY A 125 24.79 -19.86 37.10
C GLY A 125 24.27 -20.32 35.73
N ALA A 126 23.74 -19.40 34.93
CA ALA A 126 23.35 -19.70 33.54
C ALA A 126 24.57 -20.09 32.68
N ALA A 127 24.34 -20.87 31.61
CA ALA A 127 25.40 -21.24 30.68
C ALA A 127 26.01 -19.97 30.02
N PRO A 128 27.34 -19.88 29.89
CA PRO A 128 27.98 -18.69 29.37
C PRO A 128 27.63 -18.47 27.89
N GLY A 129 27.23 -17.25 27.55
CA GLY A 129 26.86 -16.87 26.18
C GLY A 129 28.06 -16.81 25.21
N LEU A 130 27.76 -16.53 23.94
CA LEU A 130 28.79 -16.30 22.93
C LEU A 130 29.70 -15.13 23.33
N PRO A 131 31.02 -15.20 23.07
CA PRO A 131 31.92 -14.07 23.29
C PRO A 131 31.46 -12.81 22.54
N ARG A 132 31.62 -11.64 23.16
CA ARG A 132 31.15 -10.35 22.60
C ARG A 132 31.70 -10.09 21.19
N GLU A 133 32.94 -10.45 20.93
CA GLU A 133 33.59 -10.34 19.62
C GLU A 133 32.85 -11.12 18.52
N VAL A 134 32.30 -12.30 18.83
CA VAL A 134 31.54 -13.12 17.87
C VAL A 134 30.18 -12.52 17.57
N ILE A 135 29.55 -11.93 18.58
CA ILE A 135 28.25 -11.25 18.44
C ILE A 135 28.41 -9.99 17.58
N GLU A 136 29.50 -9.24 17.76
CA GLU A 136 29.83 -8.05 16.97
C GLU A 136 30.14 -8.40 15.50
N ASP A 137 30.91 -9.46 15.25
CA ASP A 137 31.20 -9.95 13.89
C ASP A 137 29.93 -10.43 13.16
N LEU A 138 29.05 -11.17 13.86
CA LEU A 138 27.76 -11.61 13.32
C LEU A 138 26.83 -10.43 13.04
N ALA A 139 26.76 -9.45 13.95
CA ALA A 139 25.96 -8.24 13.77
C ALA A 139 26.47 -7.39 12.60
N LYS A 140 27.79 -7.33 12.39
CA LYS A 140 28.39 -6.62 11.25
C LYS A 140 28.05 -7.31 9.93
N ARG A 141 28.17 -8.64 9.84
CA ARG A 141 27.78 -9.43 8.65
C ARG A 141 26.29 -9.32 8.34
N ALA A 142 25.42 -9.32 9.35
CA ALA A 142 23.98 -9.14 9.17
C ALA A 142 23.66 -7.77 8.56
N ARG A 143 24.28 -6.69 9.05
CA ARG A 143 24.11 -5.33 8.50
C ARG A 143 24.65 -5.22 7.07
N GLU A 144 25.77 -5.86 6.76
CA GLU A 144 26.35 -5.88 5.40
C GLU A 144 25.49 -6.69 4.42
N GLY A 145 24.91 -7.82 4.86
CA GLY A 145 23.96 -8.61 4.09
C GLY A 145 22.65 -7.87 3.82
N GLU A 146 22.12 -7.17 4.82
CA GLU A 146 20.92 -6.35 4.68
C GLU A 146 21.15 -5.17 3.73
N ARG A 147 22.32 -4.53 3.77
CA ARG A 147 22.71 -3.49 2.80
C ARG A 147 22.80 -4.04 1.38
N ARG A 148 23.38 -5.22 1.17
CA ARG A 148 23.43 -5.88 -0.15
C ARG A 148 22.05 -6.28 -0.67
N MET A 149 21.17 -6.77 0.20
CA MET A 149 19.78 -7.10 -0.14
C MET A 149 18.96 -5.85 -0.47
N ARG A 150 19.16 -4.74 0.26
CA ARG A 150 18.54 -3.45 -0.09
C ARG A 150 19.07 -2.90 -1.41
N GLN A 151 20.37 -3.02 -1.69
CA GLN A 151 20.94 -2.63 -2.98
C GLN A 151 20.42 -3.50 -4.13
N GLN A 152 20.30 -4.82 -3.93
CA GLN A 152 19.72 -5.71 -4.93
C GLN A 152 18.24 -5.44 -5.16
N ARG A 153 17.47 -5.11 -4.13
CA ARG A 153 16.07 -4.66 -4.28
C ARG A 153 15.97 -3.32 -5.00
N ALA A 154 16.82 -2.35 -4.69
CA ALA A 154 16.85 -1.06 -5.37
C ALA A 154 17.24 -1.18 -6.86
N LEU A 155 18.21 -2.06 -7.18
CA LEU A 155 18.61 -2.37 -8.56
C LEU A 155 17.54 -3.20 -9.31
N ALA A 156 16.81 -4.07 -8.60
CA ALA A 156 15.70 -4.83 -9.16
C ALA A 156 14.47 -3.95 -9.42
N GLU A 157 14.21 -2.93 -8.59
CA GLU A 157 13.13 -1.95 -8.77
C GLU A 157 13.44 -0.97 -9.91
N GLN A 158 14.69 -0.51 -10.06
CA GLN A 158 15.09 0.33 -11.21
C GLN A 158 14.97 -0.39 -12.57
N ASN A 159 15.15 -1.71 -12.62
CA ASN A 159 15.10 -2.48 -13.86
C ASN A 159 13.72 -3.11 -14.17
N LYS A 160 12.68 -2.86 -13.35
CA LYS A 160 11.35 -3.51 -13.51
C LYS A 160 10.25 -2.66 -14.14
N ALA A 161 10.50 -1.41 -14.49
CA ALA A 161 9.50 -0.61 -15.21
C ALA A 161 9.44 -1.06 -16.68
N ALA A 162 8.57 -2.03 -16.98
CA ALA A 162 8.22 -2.38 -18.35
C ALA A 162 7.64 -1.12 -19.05
N PRO A 163 8.04 -0.83 -20.30
CA PRO A 163 7.55 0.35 -20.99
C PRO A 163 6.04 0.25 -21.22
N ILE A 164 5.31 1.27 -20.77
CA ILE A 164 3.87 1.41 -20.93
C ILE A 164 3.60 1.85 -22.36
N ARG A 165 2.91 1.00 -23.12
CA ARG A 165 2.60 1.27 -24.52
C ARG A 165 1.48 2.31 -24.63
N VAL A 166 1.71 3.35 -25.43
CA VAL A 166 0.67 4.36 -25.75
C VAL A 166 -0.03 3.95 -27.03
N ARG A 167 -1.31 3.62 -26.95
CA ARG A 167 -2.12 3.19 -28.11
C ARG A 167 -2.69 4.40 -28.84
N ALA A 168 -2.55 4.44 -30.16
CA ALA A 168 -3.15 5.48 -30.99
C ALA A 168 -4.18 4.89 -31.95
N VAL A 169 -5.41 5.41 -31.93
CA VAL A 169 -6.49 4.98 -32.81
C VAL A 169 -7.05 6.20 -33.54
N THR A 170 -6.94 6.19 -34.86
CA THR A 170 -7.57 7.22 -35.70
C THR A 170 -9.03 6.86 -35.93
N GLN A 171 -9.95 7.68 -35.42
CA GLN A 171 -11.38 7.59 -35.72
C GLN A 171 -11.76 8.59 -36.84
N PRO A 172 -12.95 8.46 -37.45
CA PRO A 172 -13.37 9.35 -38.53
C PRO A 172 -13.36 10.85 -38.17
N THR A 173 -13.57 11.18 -36.89
CA THR A 173 -13.70 12.57 -36.40
C THR A 173 -12.50 13.07 -35.58
N PHE A 174 -11.78 12.19 -34.87
CA PHE A 174 -10.64 12.56 -34.03
C PHE A 174 -9.62 11.42 -33.95
N THR A 175 -8.39 11.73 -33.54
CA THR A 175 -7.39 10.71 -33.18
C THR A 175 -7.35 10.57 -31.66
N ARG A 176 -7.49 9.35 -31.17
CA ARG A 176 -7.46 9.02 -29.73
C ARG A 176 -6.11 8.43 -29.36
N TYR A 177 -5.46 8.99 -28.34
CA TYR A 177 -4.29 8.44 -27.68
C TYR A 177 -4.70 7.92 -26.30
N VAL A 178 -4.33 6.68 -25.98
CA VAL A 178 -4.66 6.02 -24.71
C VAL A 178 -3.36 5.63 -24.00
N PHE A 179 -3.19 6.16 -22.79
CA PHE A 179 -2.09 5.83 -21.89
C PHE A 179 -2.60 4.82 -20.85
N ASP A 180 -2.18 3.56 -20.91
CA ASP A 180 -2.62 2.50 -20.00
C ASP A 180 -1.74 2.45 -18.74
N LEU A 181 -2.16 3.08 -17.64
CA LEU A 181 -1.35 3.19 -16.43
C LEU A 181 -1.50 1.94 -15.55
N PRO A 182 -0.45 1.51 -14.83
CA PRO A 182 -0.49 0.32 -13.97
C PRO A 182 -1.36 0.52 -12.72
N GLU A 183 -1.49 1.77 -12.26
CA GLU A 183 -2.25 2.16 -11.08
C GLU A 183 -2.77 3.60 -11.23
N LEU A 184 -3.53 4.09 -10.24
CA LEU A 184 -4.17 5.41 -10.27
C LEU A 184 -3.14 6.54 -10.02
N ILE A 185 -2.42 6.93 -11.06
CA ILE A 185 -1.35 7.95 -10.98
C ILE A 185 -1.95 9.35 -11.20
N GLY A 186 -1.48 10.38 -10.50
CA GLY A 186 -1.87 11.78 -10.73
C GLY A 186 -1.47 12.26 -12.13
N VAL A 187 -2.38 12.89 -12.88
CA VAL A 187 -2.09 13.45 -14.21
C VAL A 187 -2.60 14.87 -14.31
N SER A 188 -1.72 15.83 -14.54
CA SER A 188 -2.10 17.21 -14.88
C SER A 188 -1.93 17.46 -16.38
N ALA A 189 -2.93 18.06 -17.00
CA ALA A 189 -2.90 18.43 -18.42
C ALA A 189 -2.92 19.95 -18.57
N ASP A 190 -1.91 20.50 -19.25
CA ASP A 190 -1.85 21.91 -19.64
C ASP A 190 -1.98 22.00 -21.17
N ASN A 191 -3.04 22.65 -21.64
CA ASN A 191 -3.38 22.73 -23.05
C ASN A 191 -3.29 24.18 -23.55
N THR A 192 -2.35 24.41 -24.46
CA THR A 192 -2.15 25.70 -25.14
C THR A 192 -2.53 25.59 -26.62
N ARG A 193 -2.60 26.71 -27.33
CA ARG A 193 -2.96 26.72 -28.77
C ARG A 193 -1.99 25.95 -29.67
N GLU A 194 -0.75 25.77 -29.23
CA GLU A 194 0.35 25.19 -30.02
C GLU A 194 0.89 23.89 -29.42
N ARG A 195 0.58 23.58 -28.15
CA ARG A 195 1.11 22.41 -27.43
C ARG A 195 0.17 21.91 -26.34
N LEU A 196 0.10 20.59 -26.17
CA LEU A 196 -0.45 19.93 -24.98
C LEU A 196 0.69 19.31 -24.17
N THR A 197 0.76 19.60 -22.87
CA THR A 197 1.71 19.03 -21.91
C THR A 197 0.96 18.18 -20.89
N LEU A 198 1.32 16.91 -20.77
CA LEU A 198 0.80 15.99 -19.75
C LEU A 198 1.91 15.67 -18.75
N THR A 199 1.64 15.84 -17.47
CA THR A 199 2.58 15.55 -16.38
C THR A 199 2.02 14.41 -15.54
N PHE A 200 2.77 13.32 -15.40
CA PHE A 200 2.42 12.12 -14.64
C PHE A 200 3.26 12.04 -13.36
N ASP A 201 2.61 11.94 -12.20
CA ASP A 201 3.24 11.94 -10.86
C ASP A 201 3.81 10.55 -10.48
N ALA A 202 4.57 9.93 -11.39
CA ALA A 202 5.23 8.64 -11.17
C ALA A 202 6.41 8.42 -12.14
N THR A 203 7.34 7.54 -11.76
CA THR A 203 8.46 7.10 -12.60
C THR A 203 8.05 6.06 -13.63
N LEU A 204 7.46 6.51 -14.73
CA LEU A 204 7.00 5.69 -15.84
C LEU A 204 7.94 5.75 -17.04
N ARG A 205 7.95 4.71 -17.88
CA ARG A 205 8.55 4.76 -19.22
C ARG A 205 7.46 4.55 -20.25
N PHE A 206 7.19 5.53 -21.10
CA PHE A 206 6.20 5.39 -22.19
C PHE A 206 6.88 4.94 -23.48
N ASP A 207 6.33 3.90 -24.11
CA ASP A 207 6.64 3.55 -25.50
C ASP A 207 5.69 4.30 -26.44
N LEU A 208 6.24 5.30 -27.14
CA LEU A 208 5.54 6.17 -28.08
C LEU A 208 5.59 5.68 -29.54
N ALA A 209 6.10 4.49 -29.82
CA ALA A 209 6.28 4.00 -31.19
C ALA A 209 4.97 4.04 -32.01
N ASP A 210 3.87 3.56 -31.42
CA ASP A 210 2.55 3.50 -32.06
C ASP A 210 1.91 4.89 -32.21
N ALA A 211 2.11 5.75 -31.21
CA ALA A 211 1.68 7.15 -31.23
C ALA A 211 2.38 7.98 -32.32
N LYS A 212 3.68 7.75 -32.54
CA LYS A 212 4.47 8.37 -33.61
C LYS A 212 4.16 7.81 -34.99
N ALA A 213 3.87 6.51 -35.09
CA ALA A 213 3.47 5.88 -36.34
C ALA A 213 2.11 6.38 -36.84
N THR A 214 1.23 6.81 -35.93
CA THR A 214 -0.14 7.25 -36.22
C THR A 214 -0.32 8.75 -35.98
N LEU A 215 0.64 9.56 -36.43
CA LEU A 215 0.55 11.02 -36.33
C LEU A 215 -0.37 11.59 -37.43
N PRO A 216 -1.52 12.21 -37.09
CA PRO A 216 -2.29 12.96 -38.06
C PRO A 216 -1.52 14.23 -38.48
N PRO A 217 -1.77 14.80 -39.66
CA PRO A 217 -1.07 15.99 -40.19
C PRO A 217 -1.25 17.27 -39.35
N VAL A 218 -2.00 17.19 -38.25
CA VAL A 218 -2.28 18.27 -37.32
C VAL A 218 -1.31 18.26 -36.11
N ILE A 219 -0.60 17.15 -35.89
CA ILE A 219 0.38 16.96 -34.82
C ILE A 219 1.78 16.89 -35.45
N GLU A 220 2.69 17.74 -34.99
CA GLU A 220 4.07 17.85 -35.47
C GLU A 220 4.99 16.81 -34.80
N SER A 221 4.95 16.71 -33.48
CA SER A 221 5.73 15.70 -32.73
C SER A 221 5.07 15.32 -31.41
N ILE A 222 5.43 14.12 -30.91
CA ILE A 222 5.10 13.64 -29.56
C ILE A 222 6.39 13.20 -28.89
N GLU A 223 6.68 13.77 -27.73
CA GLU A 223 7.92 13.55 -26.98
C GLU A 223 7.60 13.17 -25.52
N SER A 224 8.45 12.35 -24.91
CA SER A 224 8.37 11.98 -23.50
C SER A 224 9.71 12.25 -22.84
N GLU A 225 9.67 12.92 -21.69
CA GLU A 225 10.82 13.26 -20.86
C GLU A 225 10.54 12.77 -19.43
N GLY A 226 11.47 12.07 -18.80
CA GLY A 226 11.27 11.49 -17.46
C GLY A 226 12.34 11.94 -16.47
N ASP A 227 11.91 12.34 -15.28
CA ASP A 227 12.74 12.64 -14.11
C ASP A 227 12.47 11.64 -12.96
N GLN A 228 13.21 11.71 -11.85
CA GLN A 228 13.21 10.74 -10.75
C GLN A 228 11.85 10.57 -10.03
N ASN A 229 10.86 11.42 -10.30
CA ASN A 229 9.52 11.33 -9.72
C ASN A 229 8.37 11.72 -10.67
N VAL A 230 8.66 12.23 -11.86
CA VAL A 230 7.64 12.79 -12.77
C VAL A 230 7.99 12.47 -14.22
N VAL A 231 6.99 12.15 -15.03
CA VAL A 231 7.16 11.97 -16.48
C VAL A 231 6.28 12.97 -17.22
N VAL A 232 6.86 13.67 -18.19
CA VAL A 232 6.19 14.67 -19.00
C VAL A 232 6.06 14.18 -20.44
N VAL A 233 4.85 14.16 -20.97
CA VAL A 233 4.56 13.86 -22.39
C VAL A 233 4.05 15.12 -23.08
N ARG A 234 4.71 15.53 -24.17
CA ARG A 234 4.41 16.76 -24.92
C ARG A 234 3.91 16.44 -26.32
N PHE A 235 2.79 17.02 -26.72
CA PHE A 235 2.28 17.01 -28.10
C PHE A 235 2.46 18.42 -28.69
N ASN A 236 3.20 18.53 -29.79
CA ASN A 236 3.34 19.78 -30.55
C ASN A 236 2.34 19.78 -31.71
N PHE A 237 1.57 20.85 -31.88
CA PHE A 237 0.52 20.95 -32.90
C PHE A 237 0.95 21.84 -34.07
N ALA A 238 0.89 21.31 -35.29
CA ALA A 238 1.24 22.05 -36.52
C ALA A 238 0.11 22.98 -37.00
N LYS A 239 -1.13 22.74 -36.57
CA LYS A 239 -2.32 23.55 -36.89
C LYS A 239 -3.27 23.60 -35.69
N ARG A 240 -4.27 24.49 -35.73
CA ARG A 240 -5.29 24.59 -34.65
C ARG A 240 -6.07 23.28 -34.48
N VAL A 241 -6.05 22.77 -33.25
CA VAL A 241 -6.74 21.56 -32.80
C VAL A 241 -7.70 21.86 -31.65
N ASP A 242 -8.76 21.06 -31.56
CA ASP A 242 -9.58 20.92 -30.36
C ASP A 242 -9.13 19.65 -29.62
N VAL A 243 -8.79 19.78 -28.34
CA VAL A 243 -8.21 18.69 -27.54
C VAL A 243 -9.11 18.42 -26.35
N ARG A 244 -9.48 17.15 -26.17
CA ARG A 244 -10.25 16.70 -25.01
C ARG A 244 -9.48 15.63 -24.27
N THR A 245 -9.25 15.86 -22.99
CA THR A 245 -8.60 14.90 -22.09
C THR A 245 -9.59 14.44 -21.03
N PHE A 246 -9.58 13.15 -20.71
CA PHE A 246 -10.37 12.57 -19.63
C PHE A 246 -9.76 11.25 -19.17
N ARG A 247 -10.13 10.81 -17.98
CA ARG A 247 -9.71 9.52 -17.41
C ARG A 247 -10.79 8.47 -17.60
N GLU A 248 -10.38 7.26 -17.94
CA GLU A 248 -11.23 6.08 -18.10
C GLU A 248 -10.53 4.92 -17.36
N ASP A 249 -11.00 4.59 -16.16
CA ASP A 249 -10.36 3.66 -15.22
C ASP A 249 -8.89 4.02 -14.91
N ASN A 250 -7.95 3.10 -15.13
CA ASN A 250 -6.51 3.32 -15.03
C ASN A 250 -5.91 3.91 -16.32
N SER A 251 -6.71 4.17 -17.36
CA SER A 251 -6.22 4.73 -18.62
C SER A 251 -6.48 6.23 -18.69
N PHE A 252 -5.52 6.98 -19.22
CA PHE A 252 -5.68 8.40 -19.51
C PHE A 252 -5.85 8.60 -21.02
N VAL A 253 -6.91 9.30 -21.43
CA VAL A 253 -7.32 9.39 -22.84
C VAL A 253 -7.20 10.82 -23.33
N VAL A 254 -6.61 10.99 -24.52
CA VAL A 254 -6.45 12.28 -25.22
C VAL A 254 -7.07 12.15 -26.61
N ASN A 255 -8.13 12.90 -26.88
CA ASN A 255 -8.71 13.02 -28.22
C ASN A 255 -8.28 14.33 -28.87
N VAL A 256 -7.74 14.26 -30.09
CA VAL A 256 -7.30 15.41 -30.88
C VAL A 256 -8.14 15.51 -32.16
N GLU A 257 -8.85 16.62 -32.34
CA GLU A 257 -9.68 16.93 -33.52
C GLU A 257 -9.10 18.13 -34.29
N GLY A 258 -8.92 18.01 -35.61
CA GLY A 258 -8.45 19.11 -36.46
C GLY A 258 -9.59 20.04 -36.88
N MET A 259 -9.46 21.35 -36.63
CA MET A 259 -10.52 22.33 -36.92
C MET A 259 -10.88 22.46 -38.42
N GLU A 260 -9.99 22.13 -39.36
CA GLU A 260 -10.26 22.18 -40.81
C GLU A 260 -11.32 21.16 -41.27
N ARG A 261 -11.63 20.10 -40.49
CA ARG A 261 -12.72 19.16 -40.80
C ARG A 261 -14.11 19.67 -40.43
N ARG A 262 -14.21 20.75 -39.63
CA ARG A 262 -15.49 21.44 -39.38
C ARG A 262 -15.89 22.35 -40.53
N SER A 263 -14.94 23.03 -41.18
CA SER A 263 -15.24 23.96 -42.28
C SER A 263 -15.73 23.24 -43.55
N SER A 264 -15.32 21.99 -43.79
CA SER A 264 -15.81 21.19 -44.93
C SER A 264 -17.16 20.50 -44.70
N ARG A 265 -17.72 20.53 -43.48
CA ARG A 265 -19.08 20.03 -43.18
C ARG A 265 -20.15 21.12 -43.06
N GLN A 266 -19.76 22.40 -43.02
CA GLN A 266 -20.73 23.51 -42.98
C GLN A 266 -21.36 23.86 -44.33
N ASN A 267 -20.96 23.20 -45.44
CA ASN A 267 -21.53 23.41 -46.77
C ASN A 267 -22.54 22.33 -47.22
N GLY A 268 -23.10 21.55 -46.29
CA GLY A 268 -24.08 20.52 -46.62
C GLY A 268 -24.95 20.12 -45.44
N ALA A 269 -25.61 21.08 -44.79
CA ALA A 269 -26.70 20.80 -43.87
C ALA A 269 -27.78 21.89 -44.02
N VAL A 270 -29.00 21.39 -44.23
CA VAL A 270 -30.22 22.10 -44.61
C VAL A 270 -30.62 23.16 -43.56
N ARG A 271 -31.23 24.24 -44.05
CA ARG A 271 -31.66 25.43 -43.31
C ARG A 271 -32.63 25.10 -42.16
N SER A 272 -32.45 25.83 -41.07
CA SER A 272 -33.16 25.77 -39.79
C SER A 272 -34.64 26.20 -39.80
N ASP A 273 -35.27 26.33 -40.97
CA ASP A 273 -36.66 26.80 -41.08
C ASP A 273 -37.69 25.66 -41.15
N GLU A 274 -37.27 24.40 -41.40
CA GLU A 274 -38.20 23.25 -41.48
C GLU A 274 -38.33 22.43 -40.18
N LEU A 275 -37.45 22.63 -39.19
CA LEU A 275 -37.56 22.00 -37.86
C LEU A 275 -38.40 22.82 -36.88
N SER A 276 -38.58 24.11 -37.17
CA SER A 276 -39.39 25.04 -36.36
C SER A 276 -40.90 24.89 -36.65
N SER A 277 -41.28 24.34 -37.82
CA SER A 277 -42.67 24.09 -38.19
C SER A 277 -43.20 22.74 -37.66
N MET A 278 -42.38 21.69 -37.57
CA MET A 278 -42.79 20.39 -36.99
C MET A 278 -42.86 20.40 -35.45
N ALA A 279 -42.14 21.30 -34.78
CA ALA A 279 -42.21 21.47 -33.32
C ALA A 279 -43.45 22.27 -32.87
N ALA A 280 -44.08 23.02 -33.78
CA ALA A 280 -45.29 23.80 -33.51
C ALA A 280 -46.58 22.96 -33.64
N GLU A 281 -46.54 21.81 -34.32
CA GLU A 281 -47.72 20.95 -34.58
C GLU A 281 -47.98 19.89 -33.49
N LEU A 282 -47.05 19.69 -32.55
CA LEU A 282 -47.22 18.76 -31.40
C LEU A 282 -47.53 19.47 -30.07
N ALA A 283 -47.74 20.80 -30.10
CA ALA A 283 -48.05 21.61 -28.92
C ALA A 283 -49.54 22.03 -28.81
N GLU A 284 -50.46 21.38 -29.53
CA GLU A 284 -51.92 21.54 -29.33
C GLU A 284 -52.54 20.39 -28.51
N ARG A 285 -52.55 20.58 -27.17
CA ARG A 285 -53.66 20.26 -26.22
C ARG A 285 -54.04 18.76 -25.95
N PRO A 286 -54.79 18.47 -24.85
CA PRO A 286 -54.38 18.64 -23.45
C PRO A 286 -54.75 17.43 -22.54
N ASN A 287 -53.98 17.17 -21.47
CA ASN A 287 -54.49 17.05 -20.08
C ASN A 287 -53.42 16.49 -19.12
N ALA A 288 -52.98 17.37 -18.20
CA ALA A 288 -52.50 17.01 -16.86
C ALA A 288 -53.69 17.11 -15.88
N PRO A 289 -53.62 16.48 -14.70
CA PRO A 289 -53.13 17.21 -13.51
C PRO A 289 -52.39 16.29 -12.51
N ASN A 290 -51.69 16.73 -11.46
CA ASN A 290 -50.96 17.95 -11.11
C ASN A 290 -50.29 17.66 -9.75
N GLY A 291 -49.19 18.33 -9.42
CA GLY A 291 -48.55 18.34 -8.09
C GLY A 291 -47.01 18.36 -8.19
N ALA A 292 -46.36 19.49 -8.49
CA ALA A 292 -45.97 20.61 -7.60
C ALA A 292 -44.98 20.16 -6.49
N LEU A 293 -43.80 20.73 -6.20
CA LEU A 293 -42.96 21.90 -6.54
C LEU A 293 -41.57 21.63 -5.82
N PRO A 294 -40.51 22.47 -5.82
CA PRO A 294 -40.07 23.59 -6.68
C PRO A 294 -38.59 23.48 -7.13
N LYS A 295 -38.20 24.38 -8.05
CA LYS A 295 -36.84 24.59 -8.60
C LYS A 295 -36.25 25.89 -8.03
N PRO A 296 -34.98 25.97 -7.59
CA PRO A 296 -34.34 27.24 -7.26
C PRO A 296 -33.83 27.97 -8.51
N ALA A 297 -34.01 29.29 -8.52
CA ALA A 297 -33.48 30.22 -9.50
C ALA A 297 -31.99 30.56 -9.25
N PRO A 298 -31.26 31.08 -10.26
CA PRO A 298 -29.81 31.26 -10.22
C PRO A 298 -29.40 32.65 -9.69
N VAL A 299 -28.30 32.71 -8.93
CA VAL A 299 -27.65 33.96 -8.50
C VAL A 299 -26.42 34.23 -9.37
N GLN A 300 -26.32 35.47 -9.83
CA GLN A 300 -25.25 36.05 -10.64
C GLN A 300 -23.89 36.08 -9.90
N ALA A 301 -22.80 35.83 -10.64
CA ALA A 301 -21.44 36.04 -10.19
C ALA A 301 -20.81 37.25 -10.92
N ALA A 302 -20.28 38.19 -10.14
CA ALA A 302 -19.41 39.29 -10.56
C ALA A 302 -17.93 38.93 -10.27
N PRO A 303 -16.95 39.63 -10.90
CA PRO A 303 -15.68 39.04 -11.37
C PRO A 303 -14.55 39.04 -10.32
N PRO A 304 -13.54 38.17 -10.48
CA PRO A 304 -12.37 38.12 -9.59
C PRO A 304 -11.31 39.18 -9.96
N PRO A 305 -10.57 39.73 -8.98
CA PRO A 305 -9.45 40.64 -9.22
C PRO A 305 -8.17 39.90 -9.65
N SER A 306 -7.41 40.60 -10.49
CA SER A 306 -6.14 40.23 -11.10
C SER A 306 -4.96 40.19 -10.13
N VAL A 307 -4.10 39.18 -10.26
CA VAL A 307 -2.71 39.17 -9.76
C VAL A 307 -1.78 38.84 -10.94
N PRO A 308 -0.68 39.58 -11.18
CA PRO A 308 0.19 39.36 -12.34
C PRO A 308 1.07 38.12 -12.19
N VAL A 309 1.14 37.33 -13.27
CA VAL A 309 2.08 36.23 -13.47
C VAL A 309 3.42 36.79 -13.96
N ALA A 310 4.51 36.46 -13.27
CA ALA A 310 5.86 36.55 -13.80
C ALA A 310 6.43 35.13 -13.95
N ALA A 311 7.00 34.88 -15.12
CA ALA A 311 7.48 33.60 -15.60
C ALA A 311 8.85 33.19 -15.00
N PRO A 312 9.20 31.90 -15.08
CA PRO A 312 10.33 31.27 -14.38
C PRO A 312 11.61 31.22 -15.23
N PRO A 313 12.76 30.97 -14.58
CA PRO A 313 13.79 30.13 -15.20
C PRO A 313 14.29 29.01 -14.27
N GLN A 314 14.22 27.79 -14.82
CA GLN A 314 15.28 26.78 -14.87
C GLN A 314 16.00 26.35 -13.57
N VAL A 315 15.73 25.09 -13.20
CA VAL A 315 16.53 24.29 -12.27
C VAL A 315 17.31 23.27 -13.10
N ALA A 316 18.64 23.35 -13.05
CA ALA A 316 19.52 22.28 -13.47
C ALA A 316 19.84 21.39 -12.26
N GLN A 317 19.57 20.10 -12.46
CA GLN A 317 20.10 18.93 -11.77
C GLN A 317 21.51 19.10 -11.18
N GLN A 318 21.74 18.64 -9.94
CA GLN A 318 22.50 17.41 -9.65
C GLN A 318 22.82 17.23 -8.15
N ALA A 319 22.30 16.13 -7.60
CA ALA A 319 22.98 15.11 -6.77
C ALA A 319 23.79 15.50 -5.52
N SER A 320 23.41 14.96 -4.35
CA SER A 320 23.95 13.72 -3.71
C SER A 320 23.41 13.62 -2.24
N PRO A 321 23.78 12.63 -1.38
CA PRO A 321 22.85 11.64 -0.82
C PRO A 321 22.77 11.67 0.73
N ALA A 322 21.90 10.85 1.34
CA ALA A 322 21.95 10.63 2.79
C ALA A 322 23.05 9.61 3.19
N SER A 323 23.97 10.09 4.02
CA SER A 323 24.80 9.43 5.06
C SER A 323 25.60 8.15 4.75
N PRO A 324 26.88 8.10 5.17
CA PRO A 324 27.21 7.16 6.26
C PRO A 324 28.36 7.58 7.21
N GLN A 325 28.38 7.00 8.43
CA GLN A 325 29.55 6.92 9.30
C GLN A 325 30.69 6.09 8.66
N VAL A 326 31.93 6.50 8.99
CA VAL A 326 33.28 5.91 8.84
C VAL A 326 33.30 4.36 8.96
N GLN A 327 34.05 3.51 8.22
CA GLN A 327 35.45 3.55 7.76
C GLN A 327 35.72 2.68 6.51
N SER A 328 36.61 3.23 5.66
CA SER A 328 37.76 2.66 4.89
C SER A 328 37.75 1.18 4.49
N PRO A 329 38.08 0.85 3.21
CA PRO A 329 39.47 0.43 2.88
C PRO A 329 39.88 0.79 1.40
N PRO A 330 40.92 0.20 0.77
CA PRO A 330 42.27 0.77 0.56
C PRO A 330 42.66 1.00 -0.93
N ALA A 331 43.82 1.65 -1.15
CA ALA A 331 44.81 1.62 -2.27
C ALA A 331 44.35 1.21 -3.70
N VAL A 332 44.68 1.84 -4.85
CA VAL A 332 45.85 2.54 -5.45
C VAL A 332 45.33 3.16 -6.81
N PRO A 333 46.05 3.90 -7.70
CA PRO A 333 47.48 4.27 -7.76
C PRO A 333 47.79 5.76 -8.03
N ALA A 334 49.09 6.04 -7.96
CA ALA A 334 49.77 7.31 -8.18
C ALA A 334 49.35 8.09 -9.44
N ALA A 335 49.21 9.40 -9.25
CA ALA A 335 49.64 10.39 -10.22
C ALA A 335 50.49 11.43 -9.48
N GLN A 336 51.75 11.50 -9.87
CA GLN A 336 52.78 12.36 -9.28
C GLN A 336 52.67 13.81 -9.76
N LEU A 337 52.94 14.71 -8.79
CA LEU A 337 53.60 16.03 -8.88
C LEU A 337 52.81 17.22 -9.45
N PRO A 338 53.07 18.46 -8.97
CA PRO A 338 54.25 18.89 -8.20
C PRO A 338 53.96 19.39 -6.77
N GLN A 339 54.86 19.00 -5.86
CA GLN A 339 55.28 19.86 -4.76
C GLN A 339 55.87 21.14 -5.36
N ASP A 340 55.36 22.30 -4.95
CA ASP A 340 56.18 23.45 -4.58
C ASP A 340 55.29 24.56 -3.99
N ALA A 341 55.19 24.56 -2.67
CA ALA A 341 55.08 25.76 -1.85
C ALA A 341 55.50 25.35 -0.43
N THR A 342 56.81 25.47 -0.21
CA THR A 342 57.49 25.44 1.06
C THR A 342 56.69 26.09 2.19
N LEU A 343 56.58 25.39 3.33
CA LEU A 343 56.35 26.03 4.62
C LEU A 343 57.40 27.14 4.75
N PRO A 344 57.03 28.42 4.96
CA PRO A 344 58.03 29.42 5.25
C PRO A 344 58.70 29.07 6.58
N ASP A 345 60.00 28.77 6.49
CA ASP A 345 60.92 28.76 7.61
C ASP A 345 60.74 30.09 8.38
N ASN A 346 60.23 30.00 9.62
CA ASN A 346 60.25 31.11 10.57
C ASN A 346 61.68 31.28 11.12
N ALA A 347 62.69 31.39 10.25
CA ALA A 347 64.11 31.55 10.58
C ALA A 347 64.47 32.98 11.08
N GLY A 348 63.57 33.62 11.83
CA GLY A 348 63.77 34.97 12.38
C GLY A 348 62.93 35.31 13.60
N GLY A 349 62.33 34.33 14.28
CA GLY A 349 61.55 34.55 15.51
C GLY A 349 60.25 35.36 15.35
N ALA A 350 59.86 35.71 14.12
CA ALA A 350 58.68 36.50 13.79
C ALA A 350 57.72 35.69 12.89
N VAL A 351 56.42 35.66 13.23
CA VAL A 351 55.37 34.99 12.45
C VAL A 351 55.08 35.81 11.20
N ARG A 352 55.30 35.25 10.00
CA ARG A 352 55.05 35.97 8.74
C ARG A 352 53.62 35.72 8.27
N ALA A 353 52.79 36.75 8.23
CA ALA A 353 51.46 36.67 7.64
C ALA A 353 51.59 36.52 6.11
N THR A 354 50.98 35.49 5.53
CA THR A 354 50.90 35.31 4.08
C THR A 354 49.52 35.69 3.58
N VAL A 355 49.46 36.31 2.40
CA VAL A 355 48.22 36.81 1.81
C VAL A 355 48.06 36.15 0.45
N LYS A 356 46.92 35.49 0.23
CA LYS A 356 46.56 34.88 -1.05
C LYS A 356 45.21 35.41 -1.50
N ARG A 357 45.14 35.85 -2.75
CA ARG A 357 43.91 36.34 -3.36
C ARG A 357 43.23 35.23 -4.14
N ASN A 358 41.98 34.95 -3.80
CA ASN A 358 41.15 33.95 -4.47
C ASN A 358 39.95 34.69 -5.08
N GLY A 359 40.09 35.17 -6.34
CA GLY A 359 39.06 35.98 -7.01
C GLY A 359 38.83 37.34 -6.34
N GLU A 360 37.61 37.58 -5.87
CA GLU A 360 37.24 38.78 -5.08
C GLU A 360 37.53 38.64 -3.57
N GLY A 361 37.85 37.43 -3.09
CA GLY A 361 38.16 37.14 -1.68
C GLY A 361 39.66 37.24 -1.36
N LEU A 362 39.98 37.73 -0.16
CA LEU A 362 41.33 37.80 0.39
C LEU A 362 41.48 36.79 1.52
N SER A 363 42.42 35.85 1.41
CA SER A 363 42.75 34.89 2.46
C SER A 363 44.10 35.27 3.09
N ILE A 364 44.11 35.41 4.41
CA ILE A 364 45.28 35.79 5.20
C ILE A 364 45.59 34.62 6.13
N ALA A 365 46.74 33.98 5.95
CA ALA A 365 47.19 32.87 6.79
C ALA A 365 48.26 33.33 7.78
N PHE A 366 48.07 32.94 9.05
CA PHE A 366 48.98 33.19 10.16
C PHE A 366 49.51 31.84 10.68
N PRO A 367 50.67 31.37 10.19
CA PRO A 367 51.24 30.10 10.61
C PRO A 367 51.98 30.26 11.95
N PHE A 368 51.43 29.69 13.02
CA PHE A 368 52.08 29.65 14.34
C PHE A 368 52.79 28.30 14.57
N ALA A 369 53.87 28.31 15.35
CA ALA A 369 54.60 27.10 15.71
C ALA A 369 53.84 26.21 16.72
N ALA A 370 53.01 26.81 17.57
CA ALA A 370 52.15 26.14 18.55
C ALA A 370 50.70 26.65 18.42
N GLN A 371 49.72 25.84 18.87
CA GLN A 371 48.30 26.23 18.88
C GLN A 371 48.13 27.55 19.64
N THR A 372 47.81 28.62 18.91
CA THR A 372 47.73 29.98 19.43
C THR A 372 46.27 30.40 19.54
N PRO A 373 45.73 30.65 20.74
CA PRO A 373 44.38 31.17 20.93
C PRO A 373 44.19 32.53 20.24
N ALA A 374 43.01 32.76 19.68
CA ALA A 374 42.72 33.98 18.95
C ALA A 374 41.32 34.54 19.24
N ALA A 375 41.15 35.83 18.93
CA ALA A 375 39.86 36.49 18.83
C ALA A 375 39.85 37.39 17.60
N ILE A 376 38.85 37.21 16.73
CA ILE A 376 38.73 37.87 15.44
C ILE A 376 37.32 38.44 15.34
N PHE A 377 37.24 39.77 15.30
CA PHE A 377 35.98 40.50 15.29
C PHE A 377 36.05 41.72 14.40
N ARG A 378 34.87 42.23 14.02
CA ARG A 378 34.74 43.42 13.18
C ARG A 378 34.21 44.58 13.99
N ARG A 379 34.85 45.74 13.84
CA ARG A 379 34.34 47.00 14.34
C ARG A 379 34.41 48.05 13.23
N ALA A 380 33.25 48.55 12.81
CA ALA A 380 33.12 49.42 11.64
C ALA A 380 33.81 48.83 10.39
N ASP A 381 34.71 49.59 9.76
CA ASP A 381 35.49 49.18 8.58
C ASP A 381 36.81 48.46 8.95
N THR A 382 37.06 48.17 10.23
CA THR A 382 38.32 47.59 10.71
C THR A 382 38.11 46.18 11.26
N VAL A 383 38.95 45.25 10.79
CA VAL A 383 39.06 43.89 11.30
C VAL A 383 40.14 43.84 12.37
N TRP A 384 39.77 43.38 13.56
CA TRP A 384 40.65 43.20 14.71
C TRP A 384 40.97 41.73 14.86
N MET A 385 42.25 41.40 14.86
CA MET A 385 42.76 40.04 15.06
C MET A 385 43.73 40.06 16.24
N VAL A 386 43.36 39.37 17.31
CA VAL A 386 44.13 39.30 18.56
C VAL A 386 44.64 37.87 18.70
N PHE A 387 45.96 37.71 18.83
CA PHE A 387 46.61 36.41 18.98
C PHE A 387 47.40 36.38 20.29
N ASP A 388 47.24 35.31 21.08
CA ASP A 388 47.97 35.10 22.35
C ASP A 388 49.41 34.67 22.09
N THR A 389 50.22 35.57 21.53
CA THR A 389 51.62 35.33 21.24
C THR A 389 52.48 36.56 21.52
N GLU A 390 53.67 36.31 22.06
CA GLU A 390 54.72 37.30 22.26
C GLU A 390 55.64 37.44 21.05
N THR A 391 55.53 36.53 20.08
CA THR A 391 56.32 36.59 18.85
C THR A 391 55.81 37.71 17.95
N PRO A 392 56.69 38.58 17.43
CA PRO A 392 56.28 39.67 16.54
C PRO A 392 55.69 39.11 15.24
N ILE A 393 54.52 39.62 14.82
CA ILE A 393 53.89 39.24 13.55
C ILE A 393 54.32 40.24 12.47
N SER A 394 54.99 39.76 11.42
CA SER A 394 55.35 40.57 10.26
C SER A 394 54.13 40.73 9.33
N ILE A 395 53.72 41.99 9.10
CA ILE A 395 52.57 42.36 8.26
C ILE A 395 52.98 42.89 6.88
N ALA A 396 54.22 42.67 6.45
CA ALA A 396 54.74 43.20 5.18
C ALA A 396 53.85 42.84 3.97
N ALA A 397 53.29 41.62 3.96
CA ALA A 397 52.37 41.16 2.91
C ALA A 397 51.01 41.92 2.93
N LEU A 398 50.52 42.34 4.10
CA LEU A 398 49.28 43.12 4.22
C LEU A 398 49.48 44.58 3.78
N THR A 399 50.66 45.14 4.04
CA THR A 399 51.05 46.48 3.59
C THR A 399 51.23 46.54 2.07
N ALA A 400 51.73 45.47 1.45
CA ALA A 400 51.85 45.37 -0.01
C ALA A 400 50.49 45.39 -0.74
N GLU A 401 49.41 44.92 -0.09
CA GLU A 401 48.07 44.80 -0.66
C GLU A 401 47.20 46.08 -0.50
N GLN A 402 47.77 47.19 -0.01
CA GLN A 402 47.08 48.48 0.23
C GLN A 402 46.41 49.10 -1.03
N SER A 403 46.81 48.66 -2.22
CA SER A 403 46.26 49.15 -3.47
C SER A 403 44.90 48.52 -3.82
N LYS A 404 44.58 47.29 -3.38
CA LYS A 404 43.49 46.48 -3.99
C LYS A 404 42.40 45.90 -3.04
N GLY A 405 42.33 46.33 -1.78
CA GLY A 405 41.24 45.95 -0.85
C GLY A 405 41.41 46.44 0.60
N ILE A 406 42.66 46.49 1.07
CA ILE A 406 43.04 47.00 2.39
C ILE A 406 43.36 48.50 2.28
N ARG A 407 42.87 49.33 3.21
CA ARG A 407 43.20 50.76 3.33
C ARG A 407 44.49 50.97 4.13
N SER A 408 44.63 50.25 5.24
CA SER A 408 45.84 50.24 6.05
C SER A 408 45.88 48.97 6.91
N ALA A 409 47.09 48.54 7.28
CA ALA A 409 47.30 47.43 8.21
C ALA A 409 48.36 47.85 9.25
N SER A 410 48.15 47.48 10.51
CA SER A 410 49.10 47.73 11.60
C SER A 410 49.17 46.52 12.54
N ALA A 411 50.36 46.25 13.07
CA ALA A 411 50.59 45.24 14.09
C ALA A 411 51.17 45.96 15.32
N THR A 412 50.53 45.77 16.47
CA THR A 412 50.94 46.37 17.74
C THR A 412 51.03 45.29 18.80
N ARG A 413 52.11 45.30 19.57
CA ARG A 413 52.27 44.39 20.70
C ARG A 413 51.48 44.92 21.89
N VAL A 414 50.66 44.05 22.48
CA VAL A 414 49.90 44.31 23.70
C VAL A 414 50.37 43.33 24.78
N ARG A 415 50.05 43.56 26.04
CA ARG A 415 50.46 42.69 27.14
C ARG A 415 49.99 41.25 26.87
N ASN A 416 50.95 40.34 26.65
CA ASN A 416 50.75 38.91 26.37
C ASN A 416 49.94 38.57 25.11
N ALA A 417 49.82 39.51 24.16
CA ALA A 417 49.18 39.27 22.86
C ALA A 417 49.73 40.20 21.76
N THR A 418 49.57 39.78 20.51
CA THR A 418 49.83 40.64 19.35
C THR A 418 48.53 40.98 18.66
N LEU A 419 48.26 42.27 18.49
CA LEU A 419 47.08 42.81 17.84
C LEU A 419 47.42 43.20 16.40
N VAL A 420 46.70 42.63 15.44
CA VAL A 420 46.74 43.02 14.03
C VAL A 420 45.42 43.70 13.66
N ARG A 421 45.49 44.94 13.18
CA ARG A 421 44.34 45.70 12.71
C ARG A 421 44.43 45.93 11.22
N VAL A 422 43.37 45.60 10.50
CA VAL A 422 43.27 45.75 9.05
C VAL A 422 42.03 46.57 8.72
N LYS A 423 42.24 47.79 8.21
CA LYS A 423 41.16 48.69 7.79
C LYS A 423 40.81 48.38 6.33
N LEU A 424 39.56 48.07 6.05
CA LEU A 424 39.08 47.67 4.72
C LEU A 424 38.56 48.88 3.93
N LYS A 425 38.69 48.85 2.60
CA LYS A 425 38.09 49.90 1.74
C LYS A 425 36.56 49.78 1.61
N ARG A 426 36.02 48.57 1.78
CA ARG A 426 34.59 48.24 1.73
C ARG A 426 34.28 47.16 2.77
N PRO A 427 33.07 47.12 3.35
CA PRO A 427 32.70 46.09 4.31
C PRO A 427 32.62 44.72 3.63
N GLN A 428 33.40 43.75 4.14
CA GLN A 428 33.38 42.36 3.71
C GLN A 428 32.95 41.45 4.87
N LEU A 429 32.43 40.26 4.55
CA LEU A 429 32.18 39.19 5.51
C LEU A 429 33.51 38.54 5.92
N ILE A 430 33.59 38.12 7.18
CA ILE A 430 34.79 37.51 7.76
C ILE A 430 34.44 36.06 8.08
N SER A 431 35.21 35.12 7.55
CA SER A 431 35.21 33.72 7.98
C SER A 431 36.59 33.33 8.49
N VAL A 432 36.63 32.46 9.49
CA VAL A 432 37.86 32.05 10.16
C VAL A 432 37.89 30.53 10.23
N ALA A 433 38.99 29.96 9.74
CA ALA A 433 39.28 28.54 9.83
C ALA A 433 40.58 28.33 10.62
N ALA A 434 40.66 27.23 11.37
CA ALA A 434 41.92 26.80 11.97
C ALA A 434 42.69 25.95 10.95
N ASP A 435 43.97 26.25 10.75
CA ASP A 435 44.86 25.53 9.81
C ASP A 435 46.11 25.04 10.55
N GLY A 436 46.09 23.77 10.98
CA GLY A 436 47.11 23.20 11.85
C GLY A 436 47.21 23.97 13.18
N ASN A 437 48.38 24.57 13.43
CA ASN A 437 48.62 25.44 14.58
C ASN A 437 48.31 26.93 14.30
N GLY A 438 47.96 27.26 13.05
CA GLY A 438 47.70 28.60 12.54
C GLY A 438 46.22 28.93 12.36
N TRP A 439 45.98 30.18 11.95
CA TRP A 439 44.64 30.68 11.61
C TRP A 439 44.61 31.19 10.18
N VAL A 440 43.54 30.87 9.46
CA VAL A 440 43.26 31.41 8.12
C VAL A 440 42.03 32.30 8.22
N VAL A 441 42.21 33.59 7.96
CA VAL A 441 41.15 34.59 7.96
C VAL A 441 40.80 34.93 6.53
N THR A 442 39.56 34.69 6.13
CA THR A 442 39.08 34.99 4.78
C THR A 442 38.11 36.17 4.82
N LEU A 443 38.36 37.15 3.95
CA LEU A 443 37.58 38.35 3.76
C LEU A 443 36.95 38.27 2.36
N ALA A 444 35.64 38.08 2.28
CA ALA A 444 34.94 37.90 1.00
C ALA A 444 33.51 38.47 1.06
N ASN A 445 32.83 38.53 -0.09
CA ASN A 445 31.41 38.94 -0.15
C ASN A 445 30.45 37.82 0.27
N GLU A 446 30.94 36.58 0.33
CA GLU A 446 30.19 35.39 0.76
C GLU A 446 30.96 34.67 1.88
N MET A 447 30.22 34.06 2.80
CA MET A 447 30.80 33.34 3.94
C MET A 447 31.15 31.90 3.53
N ILE A 448 32.46 31.59 3.47
CA ILE A 448 32.96 30.30 2.98
C ILE A 448 32.86 29.20 4.06
N GLU A 449 33.06 29.55 5.34
CA GLU A 449 32.85 28.66 6.49
C GLU A 449 32.03 29.35 7.59
N PRO A 450 30.91 28.76 8.06
CA PRO A 450 30.06 29.37 9.07
C PRO A 450 30.63 29.25 10.49
N THR A 451 30.78 30.38 11.18
CA THR A 451 31.15 30.44 12.61
C THR A 451 30.04 29.82 13.48
N ARG A 452 30.41 28.97 14.44
CA ARG A 452 29.47 28.44 15.43
C ARG A 452 28.98 29.56 16.38
N PRO A 453 27.66 29.72 16.58
CA PRO A 453 27.14 30.84 17.37
C PRO A 453 27.41 30.66 18.87
N LEU A 454 27.84 31.73 19.53
CA LEU A 454 27.91 31.81 21.00
C LEU A 454 26.55 32.24 21.58
N LEU A 455 26.17 31.61 22.69
CA LEU A 455 24.92 31.91 23.40
C LEU A 455 25.21 32.75 24.65
N ILE A 456 24.36 33.74 24.89
CA ILE A 456 24.38 34.61 26.07
C ILE A 456 23.25 34.20 27.00
N GLY A 457 23.59 33.66 28.17
CA GLY A 457 22.68 33.37 29.27
C GLY A 457 22.62 34.52 30.28
N ARG A 458 21.49 34.70 30.94
CA ARG A 458 21.34 35.65 32.07
C ARG A 458 21.35 34.86 33.36
N THR A 459 22.17 35.27 34.32
CA THR A 459 22.29 34.61 35.62
C THR A 459 21.89 35.61 36.70
N ILE A 460 20.76 35.35 37.36
CA ILE A 460 20.29 36.12 38.50
C ILE A 460 20.64 35.32 39.75
N ALA A 461 21.67 35.74 40.49
CA ALA A 461 22.01 35.13 41.76
C ALA A 461 21.04 35.59 42.85
N ALA A 462 20.75 34.74 43.85
CA ALA A 462 19.77 34.99 44.91
C ALA A 462 20.00 36.29 45.72
N SER A 463 21.21 36.84 45.70
CA SER A 463 21.55 38.17 46.19
C SER A 463 21.63 39.16 45.04
N ALA A 464 20.52 39.78 44.64
CA ALA A 464 20.33 41.04 43.87
C ALA A 464 21.30 41.50 42.75
N HIS A 465 22.27 40.69 42.30
CA HIS A 465 23.26 41.07 41.30
C HIS A 465 23.02 40.22 40.05
N SER A 466 22.37 40.82 39.06
CA SER A 466 22.22 40.27 37.71
C SER A 466 23.57 40.27 37.00
N SER A 467 23.95 39.12 36.46
CA SER A 467 25.12 38.95 35.60
C SER A 467 24.74 38.28 34.28
N VAL A 468 25.58 38.45 33.27
CA VAL A 468 25.48 37.81 31.97
C VAL A 468 26.55 36.74 31.88
N THR A 469 26.20 35.55 31.41
CA THR A 469 27.12 34.42 31.22
C THR A 469 27.17 34.05 29.75
N ILE A 470 28.34 34.10 29.13
CA ILE A 470 28.57 33.70 27.74
C ILE A 470 29.24 32.33 27.75
N ALA A 471 28.60 31.30 27.20
CA ALA A 471 29.17 29.96 27.15
C ALA A 471 30.21 29.89 26.03
N ILE A 472 31.47 29.66 26.37
CA ILE A 472 32.58 29.53 25.42
C ILE A 472 33.58 28.49 25.94
N GLU A 473 33.66 27.36 25.25
CA GLU A 473 34.62 26.32 25.58
C GLU A 473 36.04 26.73 25.18
N GLN A 474 37.03 26.36 26.00
CA GLN A 474 38.45 26.60 25.74
C GLN A 474 38.81 28.09 25.61
N ALA A 475 38.14 28.95 26.38
CA ALA A 475 38.54 30.34 26.54
C ALA A 475 39.83 30.43 27.36
N ARG A 476 40.78 31.27 26.93
CA ARG A 476 42.17 31.25 27.44
C ARG A 476 42.57 32.52 28.15
N SER A 477 42.53 33.64 27.45
CA SER A 477 43.04 34.91 27.97
C SER A 477 42.03 36.02 27.78
N LEU A 478 42.03 36.96 28.73
CA LEU A 478 41.23 38.18 28.70
C LEU A 478 42.17 39.37 28.50
N HIS A 479 41.90 40.16 27.46
CA HIS A 479 42.69 41.34 27.08
C HIS A 479 41.83 42.60 27.13
N ARG A 480 42.39 43.71 27.63
CA ARG A 480 41.77 45.04 27.52
C ARG A 480 42.53 45.85 26.47
N LEU A 481 41.84 46.23 25.40
CA LEU A 481 42.41 46.93 24.25
C LEU A 481 41.79 48.31 24.14
N ALA A 482 42.61 49.36 24.02
CA ALA A 482 42.11 50.70 23.70
C ALA A 482 41.98 50.85 22.17
N ASP A 483 40.87 51.39 21.71
CA ASP A 483 40.69 51.77 20.31
C ASP A 483 41.25 53.18 20.09
N PRO A 484 42.34 53.37 19.32
CA PRO A 484 42.91 54.71 19.10
C PRO A 484 42.09 55.56 18.11
N ASP A 485 41.15 54.98 17.35
CA ASP A 485 40.28 55.74 16.45
C ASP A 485 39.06 56.30 17.22
N VAL A 486 38.56 55.57 18.23
CA VAL A 486 37.32 55.89 18.97
C VAL A 486 37.57 56.37 20.41
N GLY A 487 38.70 55.99 21.01
CA GLY A 487 39.11 56.36 22.36
C GLY A 487 38.55 55.50 23.50
N ASP A 488 37.74 54.48 23.21
CA ASP A 488 37.15 53.58 24.21
C ASP A 488 37.91 52.25 24.38
N THR A 489 37.57 51.50 25.43
CA THR A 489 38.22 50.24 25.76
C THR A 489 37.35 49.03 25.44
N LEU A 490 37.91 48.08 24.70
CA LEU A 490 37.31 46.78 24.38
C LEU A 490 37.89 45.69 25.29
N THR A 491 37.03 44.87 25.85
CA THR A 491 37.42 43.62 26.52
C THR A 491 37.31 42.46 25.54
N VAL A 492 38.42 41.81 25.23
CA VAL A 492 38.50 40.75 24.23
C VAL A 492 38.94 39.44 24.90
N ILE A 493 38.20 38.37 24.67
CA ILE A 493 38.50 37.04 25.17
C ILE A 493 38.89 36.13 24.01
N THR A 494 40.12 35.61 24.06
CA THR A 494 40.67 34.68 23.08
C THR A 494 40.30 33.24 23.42
N ALA A 495 40.08 32.42 22.40
CA ALA A 495 39.76 31.00 22.55
C ALA A 495 40.59 30.15 21.58
N ALA A 496 40.64 28.84 21.84
CA ALA A 496 41.20 27.88 20.89
C ALA A 496 40.13 27.42 19.86
N ALA A 497 40.59 26.81 18.78
CA ALA A 497 39.74 26.20 17.76
C ALA A 497 38.74 25.18 18.36
N PRO A 498 37.56 24.95 17.76
CA PRO A 498 37.05 25.49 16.49
C PRO A 498 36.53 26.94 16.56
N ALA A 499 36.35 27.57 15.39
CA ALA A 499 35.81 28.92 15.26
C ALA A 499 34.38 29.05 15.85
N ARG A 500 34.23 29.98 16.79
CA ARG A 500 33.03 30.24 17.60
C ARG A 500 32.96 31.73 17.91
N GLY A 501 31.81 32.37 17.68
CA GLY A 501 31.66 33.82 17.83
C GLY A 501 30.21 34.28 17.75
N PHE A 502 29.99 35.60 17.82
CA PHE A 502 28.67 36.22 17.69
C PHE A 502 28.39 36.61 16.24
N LEU A 503 27.34 36.02 15.64
CA LEU A 503 26.95 36.31 14.26
C LEU A 503 26.46 37.75 14.05
N LYS A 504 25.91 38.38 15.10
CA LYS A 504 25.44 39.76 15.13
C LYS A 504 25.84 40.40 16.45
N SER A 505 26.04 41.71 16.43
CA SER A 505 26.25 42.48 17.67
C SER A 505 24.98 42.44 18.53
N GLN A 506 25.15 42.34 19.84
CA GLN A 506 24.07 42.38 20.83
C GLN A 506 24.27 43.56 21.78
N ASP A 507 23.23 44.37 21.93
CA ASP A 507 23.27 45.61 22.71
C ASP A 507 22.62 45.37 24.08
N PHE A 508 23.36 45.67 25.15
CA PHE A 508 22.86 45.74 26.53
C PHE A 508 23.00 47.17 27.05
N VAL A 509 22.38 47.45 28.19
CA VAL A 509 22.43 48.80 28.80
C VAL A 509 23.86 49.16 29.21
N GLU A 510 24.60 48.24 29.83
CA GLU A 510 25.95 48.50 30.34
C GLU A 510 27.10 48.06 29.42
N PHE A 511 26.85 47.27 28.39
CA PHE A 511 27.88 46.84 27.44
C PHE A 511 27.28 46.41 26.09
N ARG A 512 28.12 46.31 25.06
CA ARG A 512 27.75 45.78 23.76
C ARG A 512 28.66 44.60 23.40
N ALA A 513 28.08 43.46 23.08
CA ALA A 513 28.82 42.33 22.51
C ALA A 513 28.94 42.53 20.99
N LEU A 514 30.16 42.63 20.46
CA LEU A 514 30.39 42.85 19.03
C LEU A 514 30.30 41.56 18.22
N ALA A 515 29.89 41.69 16.96
CA ALA A 515 29.93 40.57 16.01
C ALA A 515 31.38 40.05 15.84
N SER A 516 31.56 38.75 16.06
CA SER A 516 32.87 38.08 16.03
C SER A 516 32.82 36.80 15.20
N ALA A 517 33.87 36.56 14.41
CA ALA A 517 34.06 35.30 13.69
C ALA A 517 34.73 34.24 14.57
N HIS A 518 35.56 34.67 15.54
CA HIS A 518 36.09 33.83 16.60
C HIS A 518 36.33 34.61 17.89
N GLY A 519 36.11 34.01 19.06
CA GLY A 519 36.29 34.65 20.36
C GLY A 519 35.18 35.66 20.70
N ILE A 520 35.37 36.41 21.77
CA ILE A 520 34.39 37.38 22.28
C ILE A 520 35.03 38.76 22.32
N ALA A 521 34.30 39.79 21.87
CA ALA A 521 34.68 41.19 22.02
C ALA A 521 33.52 41.97 22.64
N LEU A 522 33.77 42.59 23.79
CA LEU A 522 32.80 43.38 24.55
C LEU A 522 33.26 44.84 24.57
N GLN A 523 32.36 45.74 24.19
CA GLN A 523 32.52 47.18 24.37
C GLN A 523 31.85 47.55 25.70
N SER A 524 32.63 48.02 26.67
CA SER A 524 32.10 48.50 27.95
C SER A 524 31.44 49.86 27.76
N LEU A 525 30.18 50.02 28.19
CA LEU A 525 29.48 51.30 28.22
C LEU A 525 29.40 51.88 29.66
N ALA A 526 29.59 51.02 30.67
CA ALA A 526 29.72 51.40 32.08
C ALA A 526 31.17 51.24 32.59
N ASP A 527 31.59 52.16 33.46
CA ASP A 527 32.98 52.23 33.97
C ASP A 527 33.35 51.13 34.98
N ASP A 528 32.36 50.52 35.64
CA ASP A 528 32.49 49.52 36.70
C ASP A 528 32.09 48.10 36.24
N LEU A 529 32.17 47.82 34.94
CA LEU A 529 31.92 46.49 34.37
C LEU A 529 33.05 45.51 34.70
N THR A 530 32.72 44.40 35.35
CA THR A 530 33.65 43.30 35.66
C THR A 530 33.43 42.12 34.72
N THR A 531 34.52 41.55 34.21
CA THR A 531 34.51 40.40 33.30
C THR A 531 35.45 39.33 33.84
N GLU A 532 34.88 38.16 34.15
CA GLU A 532 35.60 37.04 34.74
C GLU A 532 35.60 35.84 33.79
N LEU A 533 36.77 35.23 33.64
CA LEU A 533 36.98 34.06 32.81
C LEU A 533 36.88 32.78 33.66
N SER A 534 35.99 31.87 33.27
CA SER A 534 35.89 30.50 33.79
C SER A 534 36.22 29.49 32.68
N VAL A 535 36.39 28.21 33.03
CA VAL A 535 36.87 27.15 32.13
C VAL A 535 36.01 26.98 30.87
N ASP A 536 34.71 27.19 30.99
CA ASP A 536 33.69 26.95 29.95
C ASP A 536 32.76 28.17 29.71
N LYS A 537 32.99 29.28 30.41
CA LYS A 537 32.12 30.46 30.36
C LYS A 537 32.85 31.75 30.71
N VAL A 538 32.34 32.86 30.18
CA VAL A 538 32.72 34.22 30.57
C VAL A 538 31.55 34.84 31.33
N VAL A 539 31.80 35.35 32.53
CA VAL A 539 30.78 36.04 33.33
C VAL A 539 31.04 37.55 33.25
N VAL A 540 30.03 38.29 32.83
CA VAL A 540 30.00 39.75 32.79
C VAL A 540 29.07 40.22 33.90
N SER A 541 29.58 41.03 34.82
CA SER A 541 28.86 41.48 36.00
C SER A 541 29.18 42.94 36.30
N ARG A 542 28.46 43.52 37.25
CA ARG A 542 28.68 44.86 37.78
C ARG A 542 28.41 44.83 39.29
N PRO A 543 29.14 45.58 40.14
CA PRO A 543 28.90 45.60 41.59
C PRO A 543 27.48 45.97 42.01
N ALA A 544 26.75 46.75 41.20
CA ALA A 544 25.34 47.10 41.45
C ALA A 544 24.33 46.21 40.71
N GLY A 545 24.80 45.18 39.98
CA GLY A 545 24.00 44.38 39.04
C GLY A 545 23.85 45.04 37.65
N LEU A 546 23.57 44.23 36.63
CA LEU A 546 23.27 44.69 35.27
C LEU A 546 21.78 45.03 35.11
N SER A 547 21.46 46.14 34.45
CA SER A 547 20.09 46.55 34.14
C SER A 547 19.55 45.69 32.98
N LEU A 548 19.14 44.48 33.30
CA LEU A 548 18.52 43.56 32.36
C LEU A 548 17.00 43.77 32.41
N SER A 549 16.38 44.07 31.27
CA SER A 549 14.92 44.09 31.18
C SER A 549 14.36 42.78 31.71
N ALA A 550 13.41 42.87 32.64
CA ALA A 550 12.73 41.73 33.24
C ALA A 550 12.02 40.93 32.14
N ALA A 551 12.70 39.92 31.62
CA ALA A 551 12.04 38.86 30.89
C ALA A 551 11.24 38.08 31.93
N VAL A 552 9.92 38.07 31.77
CA VAL A 552 9.03 37.17 32.49
C VAL A 552 9.43 35.75 32.08
N GLY A 553 10.24 35.09 32.91
CA GLY A 553 10.67 33.71 32.68
C GLY A 553 12.10 33.44 33.15
N ALA A 554 12.35 33.48 34.46
CA ALA A 554 13.57 32.92 35.04
C ALA A 554 13.30 32.31 36.42
N SER A 555 12.31 31.42 36.48
CA SER A 555 12.24 30.34 37.46
C SER A 555 12.08 29.04 36.68
N ASN A 556 13.14 28.57 36.02
CA ASN A 556 13.27 27.20 35.50
C ASN A 556 14.63 26.98 34.82
N THR A 557 15.69 26.86 35.60
CA THR A 557 16.95 26.25 35.11
C THR A 557 17.34 24.99 35.87
N GLN A 558 16.44 24.46 36.71
CA GLN A 558 16.38 23.03 37.04
C GLN A 558 15.08 22.35 36.56
N SER A 559 14.27 23.04 35.73
CA SER A 559 13.16 22.41 35.03
C SER A 559 13.02 22.99 33.62
N GLN A 560 13.96 22.60 32.75
CA GLN A 560 13.62 22.39 31.35
C GLN A 560 12.98 21.01 31.14
N PHE A 561 12.40 20.41 32.20
CA PHE A 561 11.24 19.56 31.98
C PHE A 561 10.13 20.48 31.50
N ARG A 562 9.63 20.18 30.31
CA ARG A 562 8.37 20.64 29.71
C ARG A 562 7.49 21.33 30.77
N ARG A 563 7.10 22.60 30.60
CA ARG A 563 5.92 23.09 31.33
C ARG A 563 4.81 22.10 30.98
N GLN A 564 4.48 21.20 31.90
CA GLN A 564 3.52 20.14 31.59
C GLN A 564 2.17 20.84 31.38
N VAL A 565 1.48 20.46 30.32
CA VAL A 565 0.13 21.00 30.02
C VAL A 565 -0.81 20.71 31.19
N LEU A 566 -0.54 19.63 31.91
CA LEU A 566 -1.24 19.16 33.10
C LEU A 566 -0.26 19.14 34.28
N ASP A 567 -0.58 19.86 35.36
CA ASP A 567 0.18 19.80 36.61
C ASP A 567 -0.47 18.78 37.55
N LEU A 568 0.30 17.77 37.99
CA LEU A 568 -0.17 16.67 38.84
C LEU A 568 -0.69 17.15 40.20
N GLN A 569 -0.07 18.17 40.79
CA GLN A 569 -0.45 18.68 42.11
C GLN A 569 -1.82 19.40 42.01
N SER A 570 -1.94 20.32 41.06
CA SER A 570 -3.21 21.01 40.81
C SER A 570 -4.32 20.04 40.40
N TRP A 571 -4.00 19.04 39.58
CA TRP A 571 -4.95 18.01 39.15
C TRP A 571 -5.52 17.19 40.32
N GLY A 572 -4.65 16.73 41.22
CA GLY A 572 -5.07 15.98 42.41
C GLY A 572 -5.95 16.81 43.33
N PHE A 573 -5.60 18.10 43.52
CA PHE A 573 -6.42 19.05 44.29
C PHE A 573 -7.79 19.28 43.64
N ASP A 574 -7.83 19.65 42.36
CA ASP A 574 -9.06 19.96 41.62
C ASP A 574 -10.03 18.76 41.58
N ARG A 575 -9.50 17.54 41.61
CA ARG A 575 -10.29 16.31 41.64
C ARG A 575 -10.96 16.06 43.00
N GLN A 576 -10.29 16.42 44.10
CA GLN A 576 -10.75 16.22 45.47
C GLN A 576 -11.54 17.40 46.05
N ALA A 577 -11.34 18.60 45.49
CA ALA A 577 -12.02 19.82 45.93
C ALA A 577 -13.55 19.72 45.79
N ASP A 578 -14.29 20.49 46.59
CA ASP A 578 -15.72 20.65 46.40
C ASP A 578 -16.00 21.23 45.01
N PHE A 579 -16.85 20.55 44.25
CA PHE A 579 -17.07 20.89 42.86
C PHE A 579 -17.69 22.28 42.68
N ALA A 580 -18.72 22.60 43.47
CA ALA A 580 -19.49 23.83 43.30
C ALA A 580 -18.66 25.05 43.71
N GLU A 581 -17.96 24.95 44.85
CA GLU A 581 -17.09 26.01 45.34
C GLU A 581 -15.92 26.26 44.38
N ARG A 582 -15.21 25.19 43.98
CA ARG A 582 -14.02 25.31 43.13
C ARG A 582 -14.37 25.79 41.73
N SER A 583 -15.45 25.28 41.13
CA SER A 583 -15.92 25.70 39.81
C SER A 583 -16.29 27.19 39.82
N THR A 584 -17.03 27.64 40.84
CA THR A 584 -17.42 29.06 40.99
C THR A 584 -16.18 29.95 41.14
N GLN A 585 -15.21 29.55 41.96
CA GLN A 585 -13.96 30.27 42.15
C GLN A 585 -13.20 30.45 40.83
N LEU A 586 -13.02 29.38 40.05
CA LEU A 586 -12.29 29.43 38.78
C LEU A 586 -13.04 30.21 37.70
N MET A 587 -14.38 30.14 37.67
CA MET A 587 -15.20 30.95 36.77
C MET A 587 -15.09 32.44 37.08
N MET A 588 -15.19 32.83 38.36
CA MET A 588 -14.97 34.22 38.78
C MET A 588 -13.56 34.69 38.46
N ALA A 589 -12.54 33.88 38.75
CA ALA A 589 -11.15 34.21 38.43
C ALA A 589 -10.91 34.42 36.92
N ALA A 590 -11.56 33.62 36.06
CA ALA A 590 -11.50 33.79 34.62
C ALA A 590 -12.26 35.03 34.12
N ALA A 591 -13.37 35.39 34.76
CA ALA A 591 -14.16 36.58 34.44
C ALA A 591 -13.47 37.89 34.86
N ASP A 592 -12.91 37.92 36.06
CA ASP A 592 -12.26 39.11 36.65
C ASP A 592 -10.83 39.33 36.13
N ALA A 593 -10.25 38.36 35.42
CA ALA A 593 -8.89 38.44 34.92
C ALA A 593 -8.71 39.58 33.87
N PRO A 594 -7.64 40.40 34.00
CA PRO A 594 -7.27 41.36 32.97
C PRO A 594 -6.88 40.64 31.68
N ALA A 595 -6.96 41.33 30.53
CA ALA A 595 -6.78 40.72 29.20
C ALA A 595 -5.50 39.84 29.10
N SER A 596 -4.37 40.29 29.64
CA SER A 596 -3.10 39.55 29.62
C SER A 596 -3.06 38.28 30.48
N LYS A 597 -3.99 38.11 31.44
CA LYS A 597 -4.08 36.93 32.33
C LYS A 597 -5.33 36.07 32.09
N ARG A 598 -6.20 36.50 31.18
CA ARG A 598 -7.48 35.84 30.92
C ARG A 598 -7.30 34.45 30.31
N LEU A 599 -6.39 34.29 29.36
CA LEU A 599 -6.10 32.99 28.74
C LEU A 599 -5.61 31.94 29.77
N PRO A 600 -4.59 32.22 30.61
CA PRO A 600 -4.20 31.32 31.69
C PRO A 600 -5.35 30.93 32.62
N ALA A 601 -6.16 31.89 33.08
CA ALA A 601 -7.28 31.61 33.99
C ALA A 601 -8.38 30.73 33.36
N ARG A 602 -8.67 30.93 32.07
CA ARG A 602 -9.58 30.05 31.31
C ARG A 602 -9.00 28.66 31.11
N CYS A 603 -7.68 28.54 30.91
CA CYS A 603 -7.01 27.24 30.85
C CYS A 603 -7.06 26.51 32.20
N ASP A 604 -6.96 27.21 33.33
CA ASP A 604 -7.11 26.60 34.66
C ASP A 604 -8.52 26.07 34.88
N LEU A 605 -9.55 26.83 34.49
CA LEU A 605 -10.94 26.36 34.48
C LEU A 605 -11.12 25.12 33.58
N ALA A 606 -10.50 25.12 32.40
CA ALA A 606 -10.56 23.96 31.50
C ALA A 606 -9.85 22.73 32.09
N ARG A 607 -8.69 22.89 32.74
CA ARG A 607 -7.98 21.81 33.44
C ARG A 607 -8.83 21.23 34.58
N PHE A 608 -9.52 22.07 35.35
CA PHE A 608 -10.45 21.62 36.37
C PHE A 608 -11.57 20.74 35.76
N TYR A 609 -12.19 21.18 34.66
CA TYR A 609 -13.20 20.37 33.98
C TYR A 609 -12.64 19.05 33.43
N LEU A 610 -11.42 19.06 32.87
CA LEU A 610 -10.74 17.82 32.48
C LEU A 610 -10.49 16.89 33.68
N ALA A 611 -10.07 17.44 34.83
CA ALA A 611 -9.82 16.67 36.05
C ALA A 611 -11.08 16.02 36.62
N ARG A 612 -12.25 16.62 36.35
CA ARG A 612 -13.58 16.14 36.76
C ARG A 612 -14.29 15.31 35.67
N ASP A 613 -13.58 14.89 34.64
CA ASP A 613 -14.09 14.12 33.49
C ASP A 613 -15.21 14.83 32.68
N MET A 614 -15.28 16.16 32.79
CA MET A 614 -16.22 17.05 32.09
C MET A 614 -15.59 17.59 30.79
N TYR A 615 -15.28 16.68 29.87
CA TYR A 615 -14.49 16.99 28.69
C TYR A 615 -15.18 17.99 27.73
N THR A 616 -16.52 17.95 27.64
CA THR A 616 -17.32 18.85 26.80
C THR A 616 -17.26 20.30 27.26
N GLU A 617 -17.31 20.53 28.56
CA GLU A 617 -17.25 21.83 29.22
C GLU A 617 -15.83 22.39 29.13
N ALA A 618 -14.82 21.55 29.35
CA ALA A 618 -13.43 21.91 29.13
C ALA A 618 -13.21 22.40 27.68
N LYS A 619 -13.71 21.64 26.70
CA LYS A 619 -13.63 22.01 25.28
C LYS A 619 -14.32 23.35 25.01
N ALA A 620 -15.52 23.58 25.56
CA ALA A 620 -16.27 24.81 25.35
C ALA A 620 -15.49 26.05 25.85
N VAL A 621 -14.90 25.96 27.04
CA VAL A 621 -14.05 27.03 27.58
C VAL A 621 -12.85 27.31 26.68
N LEU A 622 -12.21 26.25 26.16
CA LEU A 622 -11.04 26.35 25.29
C LEU A 622 -11.37 26.87 23.89
N ASP A 623 -12.56 26.58 23.36
CA ASP A 623 -13.02 27.15 22.09
C ASP A 623 -13.20 28.66 22.19
N VAL A 624 -13.78 29.16 23.29
CA VAL A 624 -13.89 30.61 23.55
C VAL A 624 -12.51 31.22 23.77
N ALA A 625 -11.64 30.55 24.54
CA ALA A 625 -10.29 31.04 24.79
C ALA A 625 -9.46 31.19 23.51
N LEU A 626 -9.51 30.19 22.61
CA LEU A 626 -8.78 30.19 21.34
C LEU A 626 -9.40 31.11 20.28
N ALA A 627 -10.69 31.44 20.39
CA ALA A 627 -11.34 32.42 19.53
C ALA A 627 -10.91 33.86 19.88
N ASP A 628 -10.79 34.15 21.18
CA ASP A 628 -10.34 35.46 21.68
C ASP A 628 -8.82 35.64 21.49
N ASP A 629 -8.03 34.59 21.78
CA ASP A 629 -6.56 34.60 21.72
C ASP A 629 -6.05 33.44 20.84
N PRO A 630 -5.73 33.70 19.54
CA PRO A 630 -5.24 32.67 18.63
C PRO A 630 -3.90 32.05 19.09
N PRO A 631 -3.64 30.77 18.75
CA PRO A 631 -2.44 30.08 19.21
C PRO A 631 -1.16 30.71 18.65
N SER A 632 -0.18 30.88 19.52
CA SER A 632 1.13 31.43 19.19
C SER A 632 2.23 30.38 19.33
N ALA A 633 3.43 30.68 18.81
CA ALA A 633 4.60 29.82 18.98
C ALA A 633 5.10 29.74 20.43
N GLU A 634 4.68 30.66 21.31
CA GLU A 634 5.06 30.67 22.73
C GLU A 634 4.02 29.95 23.60
N ASP A 635 2.72 30.06 23.27
CA ASP A 635 1.61 29.52 24.05
C ASP A 635 0.72 28.58 23.23
N SER A 636 1.15 27.31 23.08
CA SER A 636 0.39 26.25 22.39
C SER A 636 -0.40 25.33 23.34
N ALA A 637 -0.29 25.51 24.65
CA ALA A 637 -0.97 24.69 25.66
C ALA A 637 -2.51 24.63 25.53
N PRO A 638 -3.24 25.72 25.20
CA PRO A 638 -4.70 25.67 25.06
C PRO A 638 -5.15 24.77 23.89
N VAL A 639 -4.36 24.73 22.79
CA VAL A 639 -4.61 23.83 21.65
C VAL A 639 -4.43 22.38 22.06
N VAL A 640 -3.38 22.08 22.83
CA VAL A 640 -3.15 20.73 23.34
C VAL A 640 -4.28 20.31 24.29
N LEU A 641 -4.69 21.16 25.24
CA LEU A 641 -5.83 20.88 26.13
C LEU A 641 -7.12 20.61 25.36
N ARG A 642 -7.37 21.35 24.27
CA ARG A 642 -8.55 21.13 23.44
C ARG A 642 -8.46 19.82 22.69
N ALA A 643 -7.27 19.47 22.20
CA ALA A 643 -7.04 18.16 21.60
C ALA A 643 -7.29 17.04 22.60
N VAL A 644 -6.79 17.15 23.85
CA VAL A 644 -7.08 16.17 24.93
C VAL A 644 -8.58 16.02 25.11
N ALA A 645 -9.31 17.12 25.29
CA ALA A 645 -10.76 17.10 25.41
C ALA A 645 -11.44 16.40 24.22
N ASN A 646 -11.04 16.74 22.99
CA ASN A 646 -11.57 16.12 21.77
C ASN A 646 -11.29 14.60 21.71
N VAL A 647 -10.10 14.13 22.09
CA VAL A 647 -9.79 12.70 22.17
C VAL A 647 -10.70 11.99 23.17
N MET A 648 -10.88 12.59 24.36
CA MET A 648 -11.68 11.99 25.43
C MET A 648 -13.20 12.00 25.12
N ILE A 649 -13.70 12.98 24.37
CA ILE A 649 -15.09 13.02 23.86
C ILE A 649 -15.34 11.98 22.75
N GLY A 650 -14.30 11.37 22.18
CA GLY A 650 -14.43 10.46 21.04
C GLY A 650 -14.44 11.17 19.68
N ARG A 651 -13.77 12.32 19.57
CA ARG A 651 -13.57 13.08 18.32
C ARG A 651 -12.09 13.14 17.92
N PRO A 652 -11.45 11.99 17.63
CA PRO A 652 -10.02 11.94 17.36
C PRO A 652 -9.61 12.70 16.09
N ASP A 653 -10.46 12.82 15.07
CA ASP A 653 -10.16 13.61 13.87
C ASP A 653 -9.98 15.10 14.18
N ALA A 654 -10.86 15.66 15.03
CA ALA A 654 -10.75 17.05 15.48
C ALA A 654 -9.50 17.25 16.33
N ALA A 655 -9.19 16.29 17.21
CA ALA A 655 -7.95 16.33 18.00
C ALA A 655 -6.71 16.27 17.10
N MET A 656 -6.69 15.42 16.08
CA MET A 656 -5.57 15.33 15.14
C MET A 656 -5.34 16.63 14.37
N LYS A 657 -6.40 17.35 14.00
CA LYS A 657 -6.27 18.69 13.40
C LYS A 657 -5.60 19.68 14.36
N ASP A 658 -5.98 19.68 15.63
CA ASP A 658 -5.37 20.54 16.66
C ASP A 658 -3.91 20.16 16.92
N LEU A 659 -3.60 18.87 17.01
CA LEU A 659 -2.25 18.34 17.27
C LEU A 659 -1.31 18.46 16.06
N SER A 660 -1.85 18.63 14.85
CA SER A 660 -1.08 18.87 13.63
C SER A 660 -0.73 20.34 13.41
N ASN A 661 -1.14 21.23 14.33
CA ASN A 661 -0.79 22.64 14.26
C ASN A 661 0.74 22.83 14.36
N PRO A 662 1.39 23.57 13.44
CA PRO A 662 2.84 23.81 13.47
C PRO A 662 3.38 24.38 14.80
N PHE A 663 2.55 25.12 15.55
CA PHE A 663 2.95 25.69 16.85
C PHE A 663 2.98 24.65 18.00
N VAL A 664 2.30 23.52 17.84
CA VAL A 664 2.30 22.42 18.83
C VAL A 664 3.56 21.56 18.64
N GLY A 665 3.83 21.09 17.42
CA GLY A 665 4.97 20.24 17.11
C GLY A 665 5.11 19.04 18.06
N ASP A 666 6.34 18.68 18.44
CA ASP A 666 6.65 17.65 19.45
C ASP A 666 6.80 18.22 20.87
N ARG A 667 6.28 19.43 21.11
CA ARG A 667 6.35 20.05 22.43
C ARG A 667 5.32 19.42 23.37
N HIS A 668 5.57 19.52 24.67
CA HIS A 668 4.68 19.02 25.72
C HIS A 668 4.48 17.49 25.64
N ASP A 669 3.25 17.03 25.83
CA ASP A 669 2.74 15.65 25.73
C ASP A 669 2.00 15.39 24.41
N ALA A 670 2.08 16.32 23.44
CA ALA A 670 1.40 16.22 22.16
C ALA A 670 1.69 14.92 21.36
N PRO A 671 2.94 14.38 21.33
CA PRO A 671 3.21 13.08 20.69
C PRO A 671 2.38 11.94 21.29
N LEU A 672 2.20 11.94 22.61
CA LEU A 672 1.45 10.91 23.33
C LEU A 672 -0.06 11.01 23.01
N TRP A 673 -0.61 12.23 22.95
CA TRP A 673 -1.99 12.45 22.53
C TRP A 673 -2.22 12.13 21.05
N ARG A 674 -1.23 12.36 20.18
CA ARG A 674 -1.28 11.91 18.77
C ARG A 674 -1.33 10.40 18.67
N ALA A 675 -0.51 9.69 19.46
CA ALA A 675 -0.55 8.23 19.52
C ALA A 675 -1.92 7.70 19.98
N LEU A 676 -2.51 8.31 21.02
CA LEU A 676 -3.85 7.95 21.48
C LEU A 676 -4.93 8.28 20.45
N ALA A 677 -4.86 9.42 19.77
CA ALA A 677 -5.80 9.77 18.71
C ALA A 677 -5.70 8.79 17.53
N ASN A 678 -4.48 8.39 17.13
CA ASN A 678 -4.27 7.35 16.13
C ASN A 678 -4.85 5.99 16.56
N ALA A 679 -4.71 5.62 17.84
CA ALA A 679 -5.31 4.40 18.38
C ALA A 679 -6.85 4.44 18.26
N ARG A 680 -7.47 5.59 18.57
CA ARG A 680 -8.92 5.81 18.40
C ARG A 680 -9.39 5.78 16.96
N LEU A 681 -8.52 6.13 16.00
CA LEU A 681 -8.79 6.06 14.56
C LEU A 681 -8.54 4.67 13.96
N GLY A 682 -8.11 3.69 14.76
CA GLY A 682 -7.76 2.34 14.26
C GLY A 682 -6.41 2.27 13.53
N LYS A 683 -5.58 3.31 13.63
CA LYS A 683 -4.21 3.34 13.07
C LYS A 683 -3.23 2.73 14.06
N TRP A 684 -3.33 1.42 14.24
CA TRP A 684 -2.67 0.69 15.33
C TRP A 684 -1.15 0.72 15.26
N THR A 685 -0.59 0.69 14.05
CA THR A 685 0.87 0.74 13.82
C THR A 685 1.46 2.08 14.25
N GLU A 686 0.88 3.18 13.78
CA GLU A 686 1.28 4.55 14.09
C GLU A 686 1.05 4.87 15.56
N ALA A 687 -0.02 4.34 16.15
CA ALA A 687 -0.29 4.44 17.57
C ALA A 687 0.80 3.76 18.39
N ARG A 688 1.11 2.48 18.11
CA ARG A 688 2.13 1.72 18.84
C ARG A 688 3.49 2.40 18.79
N ASP A 689 3.92 2.83 17.60
CA ASP A 689 5.24 3.44 17.42
C ASP A 689 5.28 4.83 18.10
N GLY A 690 4.22 5.64 17.98
CA GLY A 690 4.11 6.90 18.71
C GLY A 690 4.09 6.74 20.24
N PHE A 691 3.44 5.69 20.76
CA PHE A 691 3.46 5.36 22.18
C PHE A 691 4.86 4.96 22.67
N ARG A 692 5.61 4.19 21.87
CA ARG A 692 6.98 3.77 22.20
C ARG A 692 7.93 4.97 22.23
N GLU A 693 7.80 5.91 21.30
CA GLU A 693 8.63 7.12 21.26
C GLU A 693 8.32 8.09 22.43
N ALA A 694 7.06 8.14 22.86
CA ALA A 694 6.58 9.06 23.89
C ALA A 694 6.44 8.43 25.29
N GLU A 695 6.96 7.22 25.52
CA GLU A 695 6.74 6.45 26.75
C GLU A 695 7.21 7.19 28.02
N THR A 696 8.35 7.87 27.95
CA THR A 696 8.88 8.68 29.07
C THR A 696 7.99 9.85 29.45
N ALA A 697 7.13 10.33 28.55
CA ALA A 697 6.18 11.39 28.82
C ALA A 697 4.96 10.90 29.62
N MET A 698 4.62 9.61 29.50
CA MET A 698 3.44 9.04 30.14
C MET A 698 3.51 9.12 31.66
N THR A 699 4.70 8.91 32.25
CA THR A 699 4.91 8.97 33.71
C THR A 699 4.62 10.35 34.31
N THR A 700 4.58 11.39 33.48
CA THR A 700 4.28 12.77 33.88
C THR A 700 2.79 13.12 33.81
N LEU A 701 1.95 12.24 33.25
CA LEU A 701 0.51 12.45 33.18
C LEU A 701 -0.18 12.10 34.50
N PRO A 702 -1.36 12.66 34.80
CA PRO A 702 -2.23 12.17 35.85
C PRO A 702 -2.58 10.68 35.69
N ILE A 703 -2.77 9.99 36.82
CA ILE A 703 -2.93 8.53 36.87
C ILE A 703 -4.11 8.02 36.03
N GLU A 704 -5.16 8.83 35.89
CA GLU A 704 -6.32 8.48 35.08
C GLU A 704 -6.01 8.46 33.59
N PHE A 705 -5.24 9.44 33.12
CA PHE A 705 -4.78 9.44 31.74
C PHE A 705 -3.73 8.37 31.50
N GLN A 706 -2.87 8.07 32.47
CA GLN A 706 -1.97 6.92 32.37
C GLN A 706 -2.75 5.61 32.16
N ARG A 707 -3.82 5.37 32.92
CA ARG A 707 -4.67 4.17 32.75
C ARG A 707 -5.34 4.11 31.39
N VAL A 708 -5.89 5.23 30.91
CA VAL A 708 -6.48 5.31 29.55
C VAL A 708 -5.42 4.99 28.49
N MET A 709 -4.24 5.59 28.60
CA MET A 709 -3.11 5.37 27.70
C MET A 709 -2.66 3.91 27.72
N LEU A 710 -2.42 3.32 28.90
CA LEU A 710 -1.99 1.94 29.05
C LEU A 710 -2.99 0.95 28.43
N ARG A 711 -4.29 1.20 28.54
CA ARG A 711 -5.33 0.34 27.96
C ARG A 711 -5.25 0.38 26.43
N ASP A 712 -5.12 1.58 25.87
CA ASP A 712 -5.02 1.78 24.42
C ASP A 712 -3.67 1.32 23.85
N MET A 713 -2.58 1.40 24.63
CA MET A 713 -1.29 0.79 24.32
C MET A 713 -1.39 -0.72 24.30
N LEU A 714 -2.02 -1.33 25.30
CA LEU A 714 -2.28 -2.77 25.36
C LEU A 714 -3.08 -3.22 24.12
N ARG A 715 -4.15 -2.49 23.79
CA ARG A 715 -4.93 -2.75 22.58
C ARG A 715 -4.08 -2.62 21.31
N ALA A 716 -3.33 -1.53 21.14
CA ALA A 716 -2.48 -1.32 19.96
C ALA A 716 -1.41 -2.42 19.81
N SER A 717 -0.79 -2.87 20.91
CA SER A 717 0.13 -4.02 20.90
C SER A 717 -0.56 -5.30 20.45
N LEU A 718 -1.78 -5.58 20.92
CA LEU A 718 -2.55 -6.76 20.50
C LEU A 718 -2.96 -6.69 19.02
N GLU A 719 -3.43 -5.55 18.53
CA GLU A 719 -3.84 -5.39 17.11
C GLU A 719 -2.65 -5.47 16.15
N THR A 720 -1.44 -5.10 16.60
CA THR A 720 -0.21 -5.22 15.82
C THR A 720 0.51 -6.55 16.01
N GLY A 721 -0.01 -7.46 16.84
CA GLY A 721 0.59 -8.77 17.12
C GLY A 721 1.83 -8.74 18.03
N ASP A 722 2.13 -7.62 18.70
CA ASP A 722 3.21 -7.49 19.68
C ASP A 722 2.79 -8.05 21.04
N ILE A 723 2.78 -9.39 21.14
CA ILE A 723 2.41 -10.10 22.37
C ILE A 723 3.34 -9.75 23.54
N THR A 724 4.64 -9.58 23.28
CA THR A 724 5.62 -9.18 24.30
C THR A 724 5.35 -7.80 24.87
N GLY A 725 5.05 -6.83 24.01
CA GLY A 725 4.64 -5.49 24.41
C GLY A 725 3.34 -5.52 25.21
N ALA A 726 2.35 -6.28 24.75
CA ALA A 726 1.07 -6.43 25.44
C ALA A 726 1.23 -7.01 26.87
N VAL A 727 2.09 -8.00 27.08
CA VAL A 727 2.41 -8.52 28.43
C VAL A 727 3.01 -7.42 29.32
N SER A 728 3.96 -6.62 28.80
CA SER A 728 4.54 -5.51 29.56
C SER A 728 3.48 -4.49 29.98
N ARG A 729 2.62 -4.08 29.05
CA ARG A 729 1.56 -3.10 29.33
C ARG A 729 0.54 -3.61 30.34
N LEU A 730 0.21 -4.91 30.31
CA LEU A 730 -0.68 -5.49 31.31
C LEU A 730 -0.04 -5.49 32.70
N ASN A 731 1.25 -5.86 32.82
CA ASN A 731 1.97 -5.82 34.10
C ASN A 731 2.09 -4.38 34.66
N GLU A 732 2.32 -3.39 33.80
CA GLU A 732 2.29 -1.97 34.18
C GLU A 732 0.91 -1.55 34.68
N PHE A 733 -0.16 -2.07 34.08
CA PHE A 733 -1.53 -1.83 34.53
C PHE A 733 -1.81 -2.45 35.91
N GLU A 734 -1.27 -3.63 36.19
CA GLU A 734 -1.38 -4.25 37.52
C GLU A 734 -0.68 -3.42 38.61
N LEU A 735 0.43 -2.76 38.28
CA LEU A 735 1.13 -1.86 39.20
C LEU A 735 0.34 -0.56 39.47
N VAL A 736 -0.24 0.03 38.43
CA VAL A 736 -1.04 1.27 38.50
C VAL A 736 -2.44 1.03 39.08
N GLY A 737 -2.94 -0.20 38.97
CA GLY A 737 -4.27 -0.63 39.38
C GLY A 737 -5.34 -0.38 38.32
N VAL A 738 -6.22 -1.37 38.16
CA VAL A 738 -7.40 -1.31 37.28
C VAL A 738 -8.58 -0.72 38.05
N PRO A 739 -9.13 0.44 37.64
CA PRO A 739 -10.35 0.96 38.24
C PRO A 739 -11.54 0.08 37.81
N ARG A 740 -12.55 -0.02 38.67
CA ARG A 740 -13.72 -0.89 38.48
C ARG A 740 -14.36 -0.70 37.10
N GLU A 741 -14.45 0.54 36.63
CA GLU A 741 -15.04 0.91 35.35
C GLU A 741 -14.28 0.35 34.13
N MET A 742 -12.97 0.08 34.27
CA MET A 742 -12.13 -0.47 33.20
C MET A 742 -11.97 -1.98 33.26
N GLU A 743 -12.33 -2.64 34.38
CA GLU A 743 -12.20 -4.10 34.55
C GLU A 743 -12.80 -4.91 33.39
N PRO A 744 -14.01 -4.59 32.87
CA PRO A 744 -14.58 -5.35 31.76
C PRO A 744 -13.75 -5.26 30.47
N ALA A 745 -13.34 -4.04 30.10
CA ALA A 745 -12.55 -3.81 28.90
C ALA A 745 -11.15 -4.45 29.01
N ILE A 746 -10.52 -4.37 30.19
CA ILE A 746 -9.25 -5.06 30.44
C ILE A 746 -9.43 -6.58 30.38
N SER A 747 -10.54 -7.13 30.89
CA SER A 747 -10.83 -8.57 30.80
C SER A 747 -10.89 -9.06 29.34
N VAL A 748 -11.49 -8.27 28.43
CA VAL A 748 -11.44 -8.57 26.99
C VAL A 748 -10.01 -8.60 26.46
N LEU A 749 -9.20 -7.58 26.77
CA LEU A 749 -7.82 -7.48 26.30
C LEU A 749 -6.92 -8.58 26.90
N SER A 750 -7.10 -8.91 28.17
CA SER A 750 -6.42 -10.03 28.83
C SER A 750 -6.80 -11.36 28.20
N GLY A 751 -8.06 -11.55 27.81
CA GLY A 751 -8.50 -12.72 27.06
C GLY A 751 -7.81 -12.84 25.69
N ARG A 752 -7.73 -11.72 24.95
CA ARG A 752 -7.01 -11.66 23.66
C ARG A 752 -5.52 -11.93 23.81
N LEU A 753 -4.91 -11.43 24.88
CA LEU A 753 -3.51 -11.70 25.20
C LEU A 753 -3.28 -13.17 25.53
N ALA A 754 -4.13 -13.76 26.37
CA ALA A 754 -4.06 -15.18 26.72
C ALA A 754 -4.24 -16.07 25.48
N GLU A 755 -5.14 -15.69 24.57
CA GLU A 755 -5.32 -16.34 23.28
C GLU A 755 -4.05 -16.28 22.43
N GLY A 756 -3.43 -15.10 22.31
CA GLY A 756 -2.15 -14.91 21.61
C GLY A 756 -0.98 -15.70 22.22
N LEU A 757 -1.05 -16.01 23.52
CA LEU A 757 -0.10 -16.87 24.24
C LEU A 757 -0.45 -18.37 24.16
N GLY A 758 -1.54 -18.74 23.49
CA GLY A 758 -2.01 -20.13 23.39
C GLY A 758 -2.67 -20.67 24.67
N ARG A 759 -2.97 -19.82 25.65
CA ARG A 759 -3.62 -20.20 26.92
C ARG A 759 -5.14 -20.13 26.79
N ILE A 760 -5.71 -21.09 26.06
CA ILE A 760 -7.14 -21.12 25.69
C ILE A 760 -8.07 -21.08 26.91
N GLY A 761 -7.75 -21.82 27.99
CA GLY A 761 -8.56 -21.84 29.21
C GLY A 761 -8.61 -20.48 29.92
N ASP A 762 -7.48 -19.78 29.97
CA ASP A 762 -7.39 -18.43 30.55
C ASP A 762 -8.14 -17.41 29.69
N ALA A 763 -8.01 -17.52 28.37
CA ALA A 763 -8.71 -16.68 27.41
C ALA A 763 -10.23 -16.79 27.56
N LEU A 764 -10.77 -18.02 27.60
CA LEU A 764 -12.21 -18.25 27.78
C LEU A 764 -12.72 -17.73 29.14
N ARG A 765 -11.94 -17.88 30.22
CA ARG A 765 -12.31 -17.32 31.53
C ARG A 765 -12.39 -15.80 31.49
N ALA A 766 -11.40 -15.14 30.88
CA ALA A 766 -11.36 -13.69 30.76
C ALA A 766 -12.48 -13.15 29.85
N TYR A 767 -12.78 -13.83 28.74
CA TYR A 767 -13.90 -13.46 27.87
C TYR A 767 -15.26 -13.62 28.55
N ARG A 768 -15.46 -14.67 29.37
CA ARG A 768 -16.68 -14.82 30.17
C ARG A 768 -16.80 -13.75 31.25
N ALA A 769 -15.70 -13.40 31.92
CA ALA A 769 -15.71 -12.30 32.87
C ALA A 769 -16.12 -10.97 32.22
N ALA A 770 -15.69 -10.73 30.97
CA ALA A 770 -16.15 -9.58 30.19
C ALA A 770 -17.62 -9.71 29.76
N HIS A 771 -18.04 -10.89 29.28
CA HIS A 771 -19.43 -11.20 28.90
C HIS A 771 -20.41 -10.89 30.04
N ASP A 772 -20.12 -11.36 31.25
CA ASP A 772 -21.00 -11.24 32.42
C ASP A 772 -20.96 -9.85 33.07
N SER A 773 -20.22 -8.90 32.49
CA SER A 773 -20.05 -7.57 33.05
C SER A 773 -21.25 -6.66 32.80
N TRP A 774 -21.33 -5.57 33.58
CA TRP A 774 -22.35 -4.53 33.38
C TRP A 774 -22.08 -3.64 32.16
N ASP A 775 -20.83 -3.61 31.67
CA ASP A 775 -20.45 -2.80 30.51
C ASP A 775 -20.86 -3.51 29.22
N ARG A 776 -21.90 -3.00 28.56
CA ARG A 776 -22.49 -3.68 27.39
C ARG A 776 -21.52 -3.81 26.21
N GLY A 777 -20.60 -2.86 26.04
CA GLY A 777 -19.60 -2.90 24.96
C GLY A 777 -18.59 -4.02 25.17
N ALA A 778 -17.98 -4.08 26.36
CA ALA A 778 -17.08 -5.15 26.74
C ALA A 778 -17.78 -6.52 26.79
N ALA A 779 -19.05 -6.56 27.22
CA ALA A 779 -19.86 -7.78 27.20
C ALA A 779 -20.09 -8.29 25.77
N ALA A 780 -20.41 -7.40 24.83
CA ALA A 780 -20.58 -7.75 23.43
C ALA A 780 -19.27 -8.23 22.79
N GLU A 781 -18.14 -7.55 23.03
CA GLU A 781 -16.83 -7.96 22.53
C GLU A 781 -16.40 -9.30 23.15
N GLY A 782 -16.55 -9.45 24.47
CA GLY A 782 -16.25 -10.68 25.20
C GLY A 782 -17.05 -11.87 24.65
N ARG A 783 -18.35 -11.68 24.43
CA ARG A 783 -19.21 -12.71 23.83
C ARG A 783 -18.80 -13.06 22.40
N LEU A 784 -18.46 -12.07 21.57
CA LEU A 784 -17.96 -12.32 20.22
C LEU A 784 -16.68 -13.15 20.23
N ARG A 785 -15.70 -12.75 21.04
CA ARG A 785 -14.39 -13.42 21.15
C ARG A 785 -14.53 -14.82 21.74
N GLU A 786 -15.40 -15.01 22.73
CA GLU A 786 -15.71 -16.33 23.27
C GLU A 786 -16.26 -17.27 22.19
N VAL A 787 -17.27 -16.83 21.43
CA VAL A 787 -17.86 -17.64 20.35
C VAL A 787 -16.83 -17.94 19.26
N GLN A 788 -16.03 -16.95 18.85
CA GLN A 788 -14.95 -17.12 17.88
C GLN A 788 -13.91 -18.16 18.32
N LEU A 789 -13.53 -18.14 19.60
CA LEU A 789 -12.54 -19.07 20.15
C LEU A 789 -13.12 -20.48 20.30
N GLN A 790 -14.35 -20.62 20.80
CA GLN A 790 -15.02 -21.92 20.93
C GLN A 790 -15.27 -22.58 19.57
N HIS A 791 -15.64 -21.80 18.56
CA HIS A 791 -15.84 -22.30 17.21
C HIS A 791 -14.53 -22.79 16.58
N ARG A 792 -13.44 -21.99 16.66
CA ARG A 792 -12.12 -22.40 16.14
C ARG A 792 -11.53 -23.62 16.83
N THR A 793 -11.81 -23.80 18.12
CA THR A 793 -11.33 -24.96 18.90
C THR A 793 -12.24 -26.18 18.78
N GLY A 794 -13.36 -26.09 18.05
CA GLY A 794 -14.35 -27.16 17.93
C GLY A 794 -15.15 -27.44 19.21
N SER A 795 -15.02 -26.60 20.24
CA SER A 795 -15.75 -26.74 21.50
C SER A 795 -17.22 -26.33 21.40
N ARG A 796 -17.60 -25.60 20.34
CA ARG A 796 -18.98 -25.19 20.06
C ARG A 796 -19.33 -25.60 18.64
N ASP A 797 -20.47 -26.27 18.49
CA ASP A 797 -21.01 -26.63 17.19
C ASP A 797 -21.35 -25.40 16.35
N ARG A 798 -21.35 -25.55 15.01
CA ARG A 798 -21.60 -24.46 14.08
C ARG A 798 -23.00 -23.87 14.26
N THR A 799 -24.02 -24.70 14.45
CA THR A 799 -25.40 -24.23 14.69
C THR A 799 -25.48 -23.38 15.97
N ALA A 800 -24.90 -23.87 17.06
CA ALA A 800 -24.84 -23.13 18.32
C ALA A 800 -24.03 -21.83 18.23
N ALA A 801 -23.02 -21.77 17.35
CA ALA A 801 -22.27 -20.53 17.07
C ALA A 801 -23.09 -19.53 16.27
N ILE A 802 -23.85 -19.99 15.28
CA ILE A 802 -24.80 -19.18 14.50
C ILE A 802 -25.84 -18.54 15.45
N ASP A 803 -26.54 -19.32 16.26
CA ASP A 803 -27.56 -18.82 17.20
C ASP A 803 -27.00 -17.76 18.17
N ALA A 804 -25.76 -17.97 18.62
CA ALA A 804 -25.08 -17.04 19.51
C ALA A 804 -24.75 -15.71 18.84
N LEU A 805 -24.35 -15.72 17.56
CA LEU A 805 -24.05 -14.54 16.75
C LEU A 805 -25.32 -13.82 16.29
N GLU A 806 -26.38 -14.54 15.91
CA GLU A 806 -27.70 -13.96 15.62
C GLU A 806 -28.22 -13.17 16.84
N THR A 807 -28.10 -13.77 18.03
CA THR A 807 -28.47 -13.10 19.28
C THR A 807 -27.57 -11.90 19.56
N LEU A 808 -26.25 -12.06 19.43
CA LEU A 808 -25.28 -10.97 19.69
C LEU A 808 -25.54 -9.77 18.78
N THR A 809 -25.66 -10.01 17.47
CA THR A 809 -25.91 -8.95 16.51
C THR A 809 -27.26 -8.29 16.80
N THR A 810 -28.28 -9.01 17.24
CA THR A 810 -29.56 -8.41 17.64
C THR A 810 -29.45 -7.50 18.87
N ILE A 811 -28.62 -7.85 19.85
CA ILE A 811 -28.46 -7.10 21.10
C ILE A 811 -27.54 -5.88 20.92
N TRP A 812 -26.54 -5.96 20.05
CA TRP A 812 -25.49 -4.95 19.91
C TRP A 812 -25.33 -4.50 18.44
N ARG A 813 -25.41 -3.19 18.20
CA ARG A 813 -25.47 -2.57 16.86
C ARG A 813 -24.62 -1.29 16.79
N GLY A 814 -24.06 -1.00 15.62
CA GLY A 814 -23.53 0.31 15.23
C GLY A 814 -22.01 0.47 15.28
N ASP A 815 -21.25 -0.56 15.62
CA ASP A 815 -19.80 -0.47 15.77
C ASP A 815 -19.03 -1.63 15.07
N GLN A 816 -17.71 -1.63 15.24
CA GLN A 816 -16.83 -2.64 14.65
C GLN A 816 -17.11 -4.07 15.16
N ILE A 817 -17.63 -4.22 16.39
CA ILE A 817 -17.97 -5.53 16.96
C ILE A 817 -19.12 -6.15 16.17
N GLU A 818 -20.14 -5.34 15.82
CA GLU A 818 -21.22 -5.79 14.95
C GLU A 818 -20.69 -6.25 13.59
N VAL A 819 -19.80 -5.46 12.96
CA VAL A 819 -19.22 -5.81 11.65
C VAL A 819 -18.47 -7.13 11.69
N GLU A 820 -17.64 -7.34 12.72
CA GLU A 820 -16.92 -8.61 12.91
C GLU A 820 -17.87 -9.78 13.15
N ALA A 821 -18.92 -9.57 13.96
CA ALA A 821 -19.93 -10.60 14.24
C ALA A 821 -20.74 -10.97 12.98
N LEU A 822 -21.20 -9.98 12.21
CA LEU A 822 -21.92 -10.18 10.95
C LEU A 822 -21.03 -10.82 9.88
N SER A 823 -19.76 -10.43 9.78
CA SER A 823 -18.79 -11.07 8.88
C SER A 823 -18.62 -12.56 9.19
N LEU A 824 -18.48 -12.91 10.48
CA LEU A 824 -18.41 -14.31 10.89
C LEU A 824 -19.73 -15.04 10.62
N LEU A 825 -20.87 -14.44 10.97
CA LEU A 825 -22.19 -15.02 10.73
C LEU A 825 -22.43 -15.30 9.24
N GLY A 826 -22.08 -14.36 8.35
CA GLY A 826 -22.19 -14.55 6.90
C GLY A 826 -21.33 -15.70 6.36
N ARG A 827 -20.12 -15.90 6.93
CA ARG A 827 -19.28 -17.07 6.61
C ARG A 827 -19.91 -18.37 7.08
N LEU A 828 -20.39 -18.43 8.33
CA LEU A 828 -21.06 -19.62 8.85
C LEU A 828 -22.31 -19.99 8.06
N TYR A 829 -23.11 -19.00 7.63
CA TYR A 829 -24.25 -19.24 6.74
C TYR A 829 -23.83 -19.77 5.37
N THR A 830 -22.71 -19.30 4.83
CA THR A 830 -22.18 -19.79 3.55
C THR A 830 -21.74 -21.25 3.66
N GLU A 831 -21.14 -21.64 4.79
CA GLU A 831 -20.74 -23.02 5.07
C GLU A 831 -21.94 -23.96 5.27
N GLU A 832 -23.05 -23.48 5.85
CA GLU A 832 -24.32 -24.21 6.00
C GLU A 832 -25.22 -24.18 4.76
N ALA A 833 -24.71 -23.69 3.62
CA ALA A 833 -25.47 -23.49 2.37
C ALA A 833 -26.72 -22.59 2.52
N ARG A 834 -26.80 -21.78 3.58
CA ARG A 834 -27.83 -20.73 3.80
C ARG A 834 -27.47 -19.46 3.03
N TYR A 835 -27.34 -19.56 1.70
CA TYR A 835 -26.82 -18.47 0.85
C TYR A 835 -27.65 -17.18 0.92
N ARG A 836 -28.98 -17.28 0.98
CA ARG A 836 -29.86 -16.11 1.07
C ARG A 836 -29.58 -15.29 2.33
N ASP A 837 -29.40 -15.97 3.46
CA ASP A 837 -29.09 -15.33 4.74
C ASP A 837 -27.68 -14.74 4.74
N ALA A 838 -26.71 -15.47 4.18
CA ALA A 838 -25.33 -15.00 4.02
C ALA A 838 -25.29 -13.66 3.26
N PHE A 839 -25.91 -13.59 2.07
CA PHE A 839 -25.92 -12.36 1.27
C PHE A 839 -26.73 -11.24 1.93
N ASN A 840 -27.81 -11.54 2.65
CA ASN A 840 -28.56 -10.54 3.40
C ASN A 840 -27.72 -9.91 4.52
N VAL A 841 -26.98 -10.72 5.28
CA VAL A 841 -26.05 -10.24 6.32
C VAL A 841 -24.94 -9.40 5.71
N MET A 842 -24.31 -9.88 4.64
CA MET A 842 -23.25 -9.16 3.93
C MET A 842 -23.76 -7.80 3.42
N ARG A 843 -24.93 -7.77 2.77
CA ARG A 843 -25.57 -6.54 2.27
C ARG A 843 -25.94 -5.56 3.40
N THR A 844 -26.42 -6.07 4.52
CA THR A 844 -26.73 -5.24 5.70
C THR A 844 -25.46 -4.61 6.27
N THR A 845 -24.39 -5.39 6.35
CA THR A 845 -23.07 -4.91 6.82
C THR A 845 -22.51 -3.83 5.89
N LEU A 846 -22.62 -4.05 4.57
CA LEU A 846 -22.23 -3.09 3.53
C LEU A 846 -22.96 -1.74 3.64
N LYS A 847 -24.26 -1.77 3.95
CA LYS A 847 -25.08 -0.56 4.14
C LYS A 847 -24.77 0.16 5.45
N ALA A 848 -24.55 -0.59 6.53
CA ALA A 848 -24.29 -0.03 7.85
C ALA A 848 -22.89 0.62 7.95
N HIS A 849 -21.88 0.04 7.29
CA HIS A 849 -20.49 0.50 7.40
C HIS A 849 -19.76 0.64 6.05
N PRO A 850 -20.09 1.63 5.19
CA PRO A 850 -19.56 1.70 3.82
C PRO A 850 -18.04 1.89 3.72
N ASN A 851 -17.41 2.57 4.69
CA ASN A 851 -16.02 3.03 4.61
C ASN A 851 -15.02 2.15 5.37
N SER A 852 -15.42 0.98 5.88
CA SER A 852 -14.50 0.11 6.61
C SER A 852 -13.69 -0.82 5.67
N ASP A 853 -12.43 -1.09 5.99
CA ASP A 853 -11.63 -2.08 5.25
C ASP A 853 -12.25 -3.49 5.31
N THR A 854 -12.95 -3.80 6.41
CA THR A 854 -13.66 -5.08 6.59
C THR A 854 -14.81 -5.20 5.59
N THR A 855 -15.51 -4.11 5.31
CA THR A 855 -16.63 -4.07 4.36
C THR A 855 -16.19 -4.37 2.93
N ARG A 856 -15.00 -3.90 2.52
CA ARG A 856 -14.43 -4.27 1.21
C ARG A 856 -14.17 -5.77 1.13
N ARG A 857 -13.57 -6.36 2.17
CA ARG A 857 -13.35 -7.82 2.22
C ARG A 857 -14.67 -8.60 2.17
N ILE A 858 -15.69 -8.14 2.89
CA ILE A 858 -17.03 -8.74 2.86
C ILE A 858 -17.64 -8.66 1.45
N GLN A 859 -17.44 -7.56 0.73
CA GLN A 859 -17.89 -7.43 -0.66
C GLN A 859 -17.20 -8.43 -1.58
N ASP A 860 -15.86 -8.55 -1.49
CA ASP A 860 -15.09 -9.50 -2.29
C ASP A 860 -15.49 -10.95 -1.97
N GLU A 861 -15.73 -11.26 -0.70
CA GLU A 861 -16.20 -12.56 -0.25
C GLU A 861 -17.62 -12.87 -0.73
N ALA A 862 -18.52 -11.87 -0.73
CA ALA A 862 -19.86 -12.01 -1.29
C ALA A 862 -19.81 -12.30 -2.79
N MET A 863 -19.00 -11.56 -3.55
CA MET A 863 -18.81 -11.79 -4.99
C MET A 863 -18.23 -13.18 -5.27
N SER A 864 -17.18 -13.58 -4.53
CA SER A 864 -16.57 -14.92 -4.66
C SER A 864 -17.56 -16.04 -4.34
N THR A 865 -18.37 -15.85 -3.28
CA THR A 865 -19.40 -16.81 -2.90
C THR A 865 -20.49 -16.91 -3.97
N PHE A 866 -20.97 -15.77 -4.48
CA PHE A 866 -21.96 -15.72 -5.56
C PHE A 866 -21.45 -16.42 -6.82
N ASP A 867 -20.21 -16.15 -7.22
CA ASP A 867 -19.53 -16.87 -8.30
C ASP A 867 -19.49 -18.39 -8.05
N SER A 868 -19.14 -18.81 -6.84
CA SER A 868 -19.05 -20.24 -6.52
C SER A 868 -20.41 -20.95 -6.57
N VAL A 869 -21.49 -20.26 -6.19
CA VAL A 869 -22.86 -20.79 -6.23
C VAL A 869 -23.30 -21.01 -7.68
N PHE A 870 -23.08 -20.06 -8.58
CA PHE A 870 -23.61 -20.14 -9.95
C PHE A 870 -22.63 -20.71 -10.99
N LEU A 871 -21.32 -20.68 -10.76
CA LEU A 871 -20.29 -21.15 -11.71
C LEU A 871 -19.49 -22.37 -11.23
N ALA A 872 -19.34 -22.58 -9.91
CA ALA A 872 -18.51 -23.67 -9.37
C ALA A 872 -19.29 -24.89 -8.88
N GLY A 873 -20.57 -25.01 -9.26
CA GLY A 873 -21.41 -26.18 -8.95
C GLY A 873 -21.88 -26.27 -7.49
N LYS A 874 -21.48 -25.36 -6.60
CA LYS A 874 -21.97 -25.35 -5.20
C LYS A 874 -23.48 -25.11 -5.13
N GLY A 875 -24.03 -24.38 -6.11
CA GLY A 875 -25.47 -24.14 -6.24
C GLY A 875 -26.23 -25.24 -6.96
N ASP A 876 -25.61 -26.34 -7.40
CA ASP A 876 -26.31 -27.40 -8.15
C ASP A 876 -27.37 -28.12 -7.30
N ALA A 877 -27.18 -28.16 -5.98
CA ALA A 877 -28.14 -28.70 -5.02
C ALA A 877 -29.37 -27.78 -4.78
N LEU A 878 -29.31 -26.50 -5.16
CA LEU A 878 -30.41 -25.56 -4.96
C LEU A 878 -31.60 -25.89 -5.89
N PRO A 879 -32.85 -25.73 -5.48
CA PRO A 879 -33.97 -25.73 -6.43
C PRO A 879 -33.80 -24.61 -7.48
N ALA A 880 -34.23 -24.84 -8.72
CA ALA A 880 -34.06 -23.87 -9.81
C ALA A 880 -34.76 -22.53 -9.53
N ILE A 881 -35.92 -22.59 -8.88
CA ILE A 881 -36.69 -21.41 -8.46
C ILE A 881 -35.93 -20.63 -7.38
N ASP A 882 -35.35 -21.32 -6.39
CA ASP A 882 -34.57 -20.68 -5.33
C ASP A 882 -33.30 -20.02 -5.89
N ALA A 883 -32.63 -20.68 -6.84
CA ALA A 883 -31.49 -20.10 -7.54
C ALA A 883 -31.88 -18.84 -8.33
N LEU A 884 -33.06 -18.83 -8.95
CA LEU A 884 -33.59 -17.64 -9.64
C LEU A 884 -33.89 -16.50 -8.67
N ALA A 885 -34.57 -16.79 -7.57
CA ALA A 885 -34.89 -15.81 -6.53
C ALA A 885 -33.60 -15.22 -5.94
N LEU A 886 -32.64 -16.09 -5.59
CA LEU A 886 -31.32 -15.69 -5.10
C LEU A 886 -30.58 -14.78 -6.09
N PHE A 887 -30.62 -15.10 -7.38
CA PHE A 887 -29.99 -14.28 -8.41
C PHE A 887 -30.63 -12.89 -8.50
N TYR A 888 -31.96 -12.79 -8.52
CA TYR A 888 -32.64 -11.49 -8.64
C TYR A 888 -32.49 -10.61 -7.39
N ASP A 889 -32.50 -11.22 -6.21
CA ASP A 889 -32.34 -10.52 -4.92
C ASP A 889 -30.95 -9.89 -4.77
N PHE A 890 -29.94 -10.49 -5.39
CA PHE A 890 -28.53 -10.09 -5.28
C PHE A 890 -27.87 -9.86 -6.64
N ARG A 891 -28.63 -9.41 -7.65
CA ARG A 891 -28.14 -9.17 -9.02
C ARG A 891 -26.93 -8.21 -9.08
N GLU A 892 -26.82 -7.33 -8.07
CA GLU A 892 -25.72 -6.38 -7.87
C GLU A 892 -24.35 -7.06 -7.66
N LEU A 893 -24.33 -8.34 -7.26
CA LEU A 893 -23.11 -9.13 -7.09
C LEU A 893 -22.63 -9.79 -8.40
N THR A 894 -23.37 -9.64 -9.50
CA THR A 894 -23.00 -10.26 -10.78
C THR A 894 -21.73 -9.60 -11.35
N PRO A 895 -20.67 -10.35 -11.65
CA PRO A 895 -19.45 -9.78 -12.23
C PRO A 895 -19.70 -9.13 -13.59
N ILE A 896 -18.94 -8.07 -13.88
CA ILE A 896 -18.96 -7.41 -15.18
C ILE A 896 -18.19 -8.26 -16.20
N GLY A 897 -18.70 -8.32 -17.44
CA GLY A 897 -18.07 -9.03 -18.55
C GLY A 897 -18.35 -10.53 -18.61
N ARG A 898 -17.39 -11.31 -19.12
CA ARG A 898 -17.58 -12.71 -19.56
C ARG A 898 -18.04 -13.67 -18.46
N ARG A 899 -17.60 -13.48 -17.21
CA ARG A 899 -17.98 -14.34 -16.07
C ARG A 899 -19.45 -14.18 -15.71
N GLY A 900 -19.92 -12.94 -15.56
CA GLY A 900 -21.35 -12.66 -15.34
C GLY A 900 -22.19 -13.09 -16.53
N ASP A 901 -21.66 -12.98 -17.74
CA ASP A 901 -22.33 -13.49 -18.94
C ASP A 901 -22.50 -15.02 -18.92
N GLU A 902 -21.50 -15.75 -18.45
CA GLU A 902 -21.59 -17.21 -18.28
C GLU A 902 -22.57 -17.58 -17.17
N MET A 903 -22.60 -16.80 -16.09
CA MET A 903 -23.52 -17.00 -14.97
C MET A 903 -24.98 -16.93 -15.41
N ILE A 904 -25.35 -15.90 -16.18
CA ILE A 904 -26.69 -15.74 -16.74
C ILE A 904 -27.04 -16.93 -17.65
N ARG A 905 -26.10 -17.42 -18.46
CA ARG A 905 -26.32 -18.58 -19.34
C ARG A 905 -26.60 -19.85 -18.54
N ARG A 906 -25.79 -20.16 -17.51
CA ARG A 906 -26.01 -21.35 -16.67
C ARG A 906 -27.33 -21.28 -15.92
N LEU A 907 -27.70 -20.09 -15.45
CA LEU A 907 -29.01 -19.87 -14.84
C LEU A 907 -30.15 -20.13 -15.85
N ALA A 908 -30.05 -19.59 -17.07
CA ALA A 908 -31.03 -19.85 -18.12
C ALA A 908 -31.12 -21.35 -18.46
N ASP A 909 -30.00 -22.05 -18.60
CA ASP A 909 -29.96 -23.50 -18.87
C ASP A 909 -30.64 -24.30 -17.74
N ARG A 910 -30.49 -23.87 -16.48
CA ARG A 910 -31.18 -24.48 -15.33
C ARG A 910 -32.70 -24.25 -15.34
N LEU A 911 -33.13 -23.06 -15.73
CA LEU A 911 -34.55 -22.72 -15.83
C LEU A 911 -35.23 -23.55 -16.93
N VAL A 912 -34.58 -23.73 -18.07
CA VAL A 912 -35.08 -24.59 -19.14
C VAL A 912 -35.18 -26.05 -18.67
N ALA A 913 -34.26 -26.52 -17.83
CA ALA A 913 -34.30 -27.88 -17.28
C ALA A 913 -35.54 -28.15 -16.38
N VAL A 914 -36.14 -27.11 -15.79
CA VAL A 914 -37.37 -27.20 -14.98
C VAL A 914 -38.60 -26.64 -15.71
N ASP A 915 -38.53 -26.53 -17.05
CA ASP A 915 -39.61 -26.04 -17.93
C ASP A 915 -40.02 -24.57 -17.73
N LEU A 916 -39.15 -23.75 -17.13
CA LEU A 916 -39.32 -22.29 -17.01
C LEU A 916 -38.78 -21.56 -18.25
N LEU A 917 -39.33 -21.90 -19.42
CA LEU A 917 -38.86 -21.44 -20.73
C LEU A 917 -38.97 -19.92 -20.90
N TYR A 918 -40.05 -19.32 -20.42
CA TYR A 918 -40.31 -17.88 -20.54
C TYR A 918 -39.23 -17.05 -19.81
N GLN A 919 -38.95 -17.39 -18.54
CA GLN A 919 -37.96 -16.71 -17.71
C GLN A 919 -36.53 -16.89 -18.26
N ALA A 920 -36.21 -18.08 -18.77
CA ALA A 920 -34.94 -18.33 -19.45
C ALA A 920 -34.78 -17.45 -20.71
N GLY A 921 -35.87 -17.31 -21.48
CA GLY A 921 -35.93 -16.46 -22.66
C GLY A 921 -35.64 -15.00 -22.33
N GLU A 922 -36.29 -14.44 -21.31
CA GLU A 922 -36.09 -13.05 -20.88
C GLU A 922 -34.64 -12.77 -20.44
N LEU A 923 -34.02 -13.69 -19.69
CA LEU A 923 -32.63 -13.55 -19.25
C LEU A 923 -31.64 -13.50 -20.44
N LEU A 924 -31.80 -14.42 -21.40
CA LEU A 924 -30.94 -14.45 -22.59
C LEU A 924 -31.24 -13.28 -23.55
N GLN A 925 -32.49 -12.85 -23.67
CA GLN A 925 -32.87 -11.68 -24.48
C GLN A 925 -32.17 -10.42 -23.96
N HIS A 926 -32.27 -10.15 -22.65
CA HIS A 926 -31.59 -9.02 -22.04
C HIS A 926 -30.07 -9.05 -22.29
N GLN A 927 -29.45 -10.23 -22.21
CA GLN A 927 -28.04 -10.42 -22.47
C GLN A 927 -27.66 -10.14 -23.94
N VAL A 928 -28.49 -10.57 -24.88
CA VAL A 928 -28.32 -10.33 -26.32
C VAL A 928 -28.46 -8.84 -26.67
N ASP A 929 -29.35 -8.12 -25.99
CA ASP A 929 -29.64 -6.72 -26.30
C ASP A 929 -28.64 -5.75 -25.65
N HIS A 930 -28.21 -6.02 -24.42
CA HIS A 930 -27.48 -5.03 -23.61
C HIS A 930 -26.04 -5.40 -23.27
N ARG A 931 -25.64 -6.69 -23.36
CA ARG A 931 -24.33 -7.15 -22.85
C ARG A 931 -23.38 -7.69 -23.92
N LEU A 932 -23.88 -8.41 -24.92
CA LEU A 932 -23.04 -9.14 -25.88
C LEU A 932 -22.90 -8.43 -27.23
N GLN A 933 -21.74 -8.61 -27.87
CA GLN A 933 -21.45 -8.12 -29.22
C GLN A 933 -20.81 -9.21 -30.10
N GLY A 934 -20.86 -9.02 -31.42
CA GLY A 934 -20.20 -9.87 -32.41
C GLY A 934 -20.62 -11.35 -32.36
N ALA A 935 -19.66 -12.26 -32.49
CA ALA A 935 -19.90 -13.70 -32.54
C ALA A 935 -20.54 -14.27 -31.26
N ALA A 936 -20.19 -13.73 -30.08
CA ALA A 936 -20.78 -14.15 -28.82
C ALA A 936 -22.28 -13.81 -28.73
N ARG A 937 -22.67 -12.62 -29.23
CA ARG A 937 -24.08 -12.22 -29.36
C ARG A 937 -24.85 -13.18 -30.26
N ALA A 938 -24.27 -13.55 -31.41
CA ALA A 938 -24.88 -14.50 -32.33
C ALA A 938 -25.04 -15.90 -31.71
N GLN A 939 -24.05 -16.40 -30.96
CA GLN A 939 -24.13 -17.70 -30.31
C GLN A 939 -25.27 -17.75 -29.27
N VAL A 940 -25.37 -16.73 -28.39
CA VAL A 940 -26.43 -16.69 -27.37
C VAL A 940 -27.81 -16.46 -28.01
N ALA A 941 -27.90 -15.63 -29.04
CA ALA A 941 -29.12 -15.47 -29.81
C ALA A 941 -29.60 -16.76 -30.48
N SER A 942 -28.69 -17.64 -30.93
CA SER A 942 -29.05 -18.96 -31.44
C SER A 942 -29.64 -19.86 -30.35
N ARG A 943 -29.12 -19.79 -29.11
CA ARG A 943 -29.71 -20.53 -27.97
C ARG A 943 -31.08 -19.98 -27.60
N LEU A 944 -31.22 -18.65 -27.55
CA LEU A 944 -32.51 -17.99 -27.32
C LEU A 944 -33.54 -18.37 -28.38
N ALA A 945 -33.14 -18.47 -29.65
CA ALA A 945 -34.03 -18.95 -30.71
C ALA A 945 -34.52 -20.38 -30.47
N VAL A 946 -33.66 -21.29 -29.95
CA VAL A 946 -34.09 -22.65 -29.55
C VAL A 946 -35.13 -22.59 -28.44
N ILE A 947 -34.94 -21.75 -27.42
CA ILE A 947 -35.91 -21.58 -26.33
C ILE A 947 -37.24 -21.06 -26.87
N TYR A 948 -37.23 -20.04 -27.74
CA TYR A 948 -38.45 -19.54 -28.37
C TYR A 948 -39.14 -20.60 -29.25
N MET A 949 -38.39 -21.46 -29.93
CA MET A 949 -38.98 -22.58 -30.68
C MET A 949 -39.66 -23.59 -29.74
N MET A 950 -39.06 -23.91 -28.60
CA MET A 950 -39.68 -24.76 -27.56
C MET A 950 -40.95 -24.12 -26.99
N GLU A 951 -40.97 -22.80 -26.84
CA GLU A 951 -42.15 -22.03 -26.43
C GLU A 951 -43.19 -21.82 -27.55
N ARG A 952 -43.01 -22.45 -28.73
CA ARG A 952 -43.84 -22.27 -29.94
C ARG A 952 -43.92 -20.84 -30.49
N LYS A 953 -42.92 -20.00 -30.20
CA LYS A 953 -42.78 -18.60 -30.68
C LYS A 953 -41.83 -18.50 -31.88
N ALA A 954 -42.22 -19.10 -33.01
CA ALA A 954 -41.40 -19.10 -34.23
C ALA A 954 -41.08 -17.69 -34.78
N ALA A 955 -42.02 -16.75 -34.66
CA ALA A 955 -41.81 -15.35 -35.07
C ALA A 955 -40.68 -14.67 -34.28
N SER A 956 -40.65 -14.85 -32.95
CA SER A 956 -39.61 -14.30 -32.07
C SER A 956 -38.25 -14.94 -32.33
N ALA A 957 -38.22 -16.26 -32.53
CA ALA A 957 -37.00 -16.98 -32.90
C ALA A 957 -36.40 -16.42 -34.20
N LEU A 958 -37.22 -16.22 -35.23
CA LEU A 958 -36.79 -15.66 -36.50
C LEU A 958 -36.29 -14.20 -36.35
N ALA A 959 -37.01 -13.38 -35.58
CA ALA A 959 -36.65 -11.99 -35.34
C ALA A 959 -35.27 -11.87 -34.67
N VAL A 960 -35.01 -12.65 -33.61
CA VAL A 960 -33.73 -12.65 -32.91
C VAL A 960 -32.59 -13.13 -33.80
N LEU A 961 -32.78 -14.18 -34.60
CA LEU A 961 -31.77 -14.67 -35.54
C LEU A 961 -31.43 -13.64 -36.63
N ARG A 962 -32.40 -12.83 -37.06
CA ARG A 962 -32.19 -11.77 -38.05
C ARG A 962 -31.52 -10.53 -37.45
N ALA A 963 -31.96 -10.10 -36.27
CA ALA A 963 -31.41 -8.95 -35.57
C ALA A 963 -29.93 -9.13 -35.17
N THR A 964 -29.47 -10.38 -35.05
CA THR A 964 -28.11 -10.73 -34.61
C THR A 964 -27.23 -11.31 -35.72
N ARG A 965 -27.50 -10.98 -36.98
CA ARG A 965 -26.66 -11.41 -38.12
C ARG A 965 -25.29 -10.72 -38.07
N VAL A 966 -24.24 -11.51 -38.29
CA VAL A 966 -22.84 -11.08 -38.34
C VAL A 966 -22.19 -11.75 -39.55
N SER A 967 -21.36 -11.03 -40.30
CA SER A 967 -20.69 -11.54 -41.51
C SER A 967 -19.66 -12.63 -41.21
N ASP A 968 -18.91 -12.46 -40.11
CA ASP A 968 -17.69 -13.21 -39.80
C ASP A 968 -17.97 -14.41 -38.86
N LEU A 969 -19.07 -15.12 -39.10
CA LEU A 969 -19.39 -16.34 -38.37
C LEU A 969 -18.68 -17.56 -39.00
N ASN A 970 -18.20 -18.47 -38.16
CA ASN A 970 -17.70 -19.76 -38.63
C ASN A 970 -18.81 -20.55 -39.37
N ASN A 971 -18.41 -21.43 -40.29
CA ASN A 971 -19.36 -22.17 -41.13
C ASN A 971 -20.35 -23.03 -40.32
N ASN A 972 -19.92 -23.59 -39.18
CA ASN A 972 -20.78 -24.40 -38.33
C ASN A 972 -21.90 -23.57 -37.68
N MET A 973 -21.57 -22.42 -37.10
CA MET A 973 -22.52 -21.48 -36.49
C MET A 973 -23.45 -20.88 -37.54
N ARG A 974 -22.91 -20.55 -38.73
CA ARG A 974 -23.72 -20.08 -39.87
C ARG A 974 -24.75 -21.14 -40.27
N ASN A 975 -24.31 -22.38 -40.48
CA ASN A 975 -25.21 -23.48 -40.85
C ASN A 975 -26.26 -23.76 -39.77
N GLN A 976 -25.86 -23.78 -38.51
CA GLN A 976 -26.78 -23.95 -37.38
C GLN A 976 -27.88 -22.87 -37.37
N ARG A 977 -27.51 -21.60 -37.58
CA ARG A 977 -28.45 -20.48 -37.63
C ARG A 977 -29.38 -20.55 -38.83
N LEU A 978 -28.89 -20.96 -39.99
CA LEU A 978 -29.71 -21.16 -41.19
C LEU A 978 -30.73 -22.29 -41.01
N LEU A 979 -30.35 -23.39 -40.34
CA LEU A 979 -31.26 -24.47 -40.00
C LEU A 979 -32.37 -24.00 -39.05
N LEU A 980 -32.03 -23.21 -38.02
CA LEU A 980 -33.01 -22.61 -37.11
C LEU A 980 -33.93 -21.60 -37.83
N GLU A 981 -33.37 -20.76 -38.70
CA GLU A 981 -34.14 -19.79 -39.49
C GLU A 981 -35.12 -20.50 -40.44
N ALA A 982 -34.68 -21.55 -41.13
CA ALA A 982 -35.55 -22.33 -42.01
C ALA A 982 -36.65 -23.07 -41.25
N ARG A 983 -36.35 -23.64 -40.07
CA ARG A 983 -37.40 -24.24 -39.23
C ARG A 983 -38.43 -23.20 -38.81
N ALA A 984 -37.99 -22.04 -38.31
CA ALA A 984 -38.89 -20.97 -37.92
C ALA A 984 -39.73 -20.45 -39.11
N LEU A 985 -39.15 -20.31 -40.30
CA LEU A 985 -39.87 -19.94 -41.53
C LEU A 985 -40.92 -20.99 -41.93
N SER A 986 -40.62 -22.28 -41.75
CA SER A 986 -41.56 -23.36 -42.02
C SER A 986 -42.76 -23.34 -41.07
N GLU A 987 -42.53 -23.12 -39.76
CA GLU A 987 -43.62 -22.95 -38.78
C GLU A 987 -44.51 -21.73 -39.08
N LEU A 988 -43.93 -20.69 -39.69
CA LEU A 988 -44.67 -19.50 -40.14
C LEU A 988 -45.36 -19.68 -41.52
N GLY A 989 -45.33 -20.88 -42.10
CA GLY A 989 -45.94 -21.19 -43.39
C GLY A 989 -45.14 -20.75 -44.62
N ARG A 990 -43.93 -20.21 -44.46
CA ARG A 990 -43.07 -19.71 -45.55
C ARG A 990 -42.15 -20.83 -46.09
N HIS A 991 -42.76 -21.93 -46.54
CA HIS A 991 -42.05 -23.18 -46.85
C HIS A 991 -41.06 -23.07 -48.02
N ASP A 992 -41.40 -22.35 -49.10
CA ASP A 992 -40.50 -22.24 -50.25
C ASP A 992 -39.20 -21.51 -49.88
N VAL A 993 -39.31 -20.39 -49.14
CA VAL A 993 -38.16 -19.65 -48.62
C VAL A 993 -37.35 -20.50 -47.65
N ALA A 994 -38.03 -21.26 -46.77
CA ALA A 994 -37.36 -22.15 -45.83
C ALA A 994 -36.51 -23.21 -46.54
N TYR A 995 -37.04 -23.80 -47.62
CA TYR A 995 -36.33 -24.81 -48.40
C TYR A 995 -35.10 -24.23 -49.10
N GLU A 996 -35.23 -23.05 -49.73
CA GLU A 996 -34.11 -22.36 -50.39
C GLU A 996 -32.96 -22.05 -49.42
N VAL A 997 -33.28 -21.60 -48.21
CA VAL A 997 -32.28 -21.24 -47.17
C VAL A 997 -31.37 -22.41 -46.81
N ILE A 998 -31.86 -23.66 -46.86
CA ILE A 998 -31.11 -24.86 -46.45
C ILE A 998 -30.79 -25.81 -47.60
N ALA A 999 -31.13 -25.46 -48.85
CA ALA A 999 -31.00 -26.35 -50.01
C ALA A 999 -29.58 -26.94 -50.14
N ASN A 1000 -28.56 -26.11 -49.87
CA ASN A 1000 -27.14 -26.46 -50.01
C ASN A 1000 -26.45 -26.86 -48.69
N ILE A 1001 -27.19 -26.99 -47.58
CA ILE A 1001 -26.59 -27.36 -46.29
C ILE A 1001 -26.51 -28.89 -46.18
N PRO A 1002 -25.31 -29.48 -46.04
CA PRO A 1002 -25.18 -30.93 -45.90
C PRO A 1002 -25.44 -31.38 -44.46
N GLY A 1003 -25.86 -32.64 -44.31
CA GLY A 1003 -25.91 -33.38 -43.04
C GLY A 1003 -27.32 -33.79 -42.60
N ARG A 1004 -27.41 -34.75 -41.66
CA ARG A 1004 -28.67 -35.41 -41.26
C ARG A 1004 -29.76 -34.43 -40.84
N ALA A 1005 -29.44 -33.46 -39.98
CA ALA A 1005 -30.39 -32.44 -39.52
C ALA A 1005 -30.98 -31.59 -40.67
N ALA A 1006 -30.18 -31.31 -41.71
CA ALA A 1006 -30.63 -30.56 -42.88
C ALA A 1006 -31.52 -31.41 -43.79
N ILE A 1007 -31.16 -32.68 -44.01
CA ILE A 1007 -31.96 -33.63 -44.81
C ILE A 1007 -33.34 -33.82 -44.16
N ARG A 1008 -33.38 -34.06 -42.84
CA ARG A 1008 -34.64 -34.18 -42.09
C ARG A 1008 -35.48 -32.91 -42.19
N LEU A 1009 -34.88 -31.74 -41.94
CA LEU A 1009 -35.60 -30.47 -42.03
C LEU A 1009 -36.13 -30.20 -43.45
N ARG A 1010 -35.39 -30.56 -44.51
CA ARG A 1010 -35.88 -30.48 -45.89
C ARG A 1010 -37.09 -31.40 -46.12
N SER A 1011 -37.07 -32.63 -45.59
CA SER A 1011 -38.24 -33.51 -45.63
C SER A 1011 -39.45 -32.88 -44.93
N ASP A 1012 -39.25 -32.34 -43.72
CA ASP A 1012 -40.32 -31.70 -42.95
C ASP A 1012 -40.94 -30.50 -43.69
N ILE A 1013 -40.11 -29.65 -44.30
CA ILE A 1013 -40.57 -28.50 -45.08
C ILE A 1013 -41.33 -28.95 -46.33
N LEU A 1014 -40.85 -29.98 -47.04
CA LEU A 1014 -41.52 -30.53 -48.21
C LEU A 1014 -42.87 -31.17 -47.83
N TRP A 1015 -42.90 -31.86 -46.70
CA TRP A 1015 -44.13 -32.43 -46.14
C TRP A 1015 -45.14 -31.33 -45.79
N ALA A 1016 -44.71 -30.27 -45.10
CA ALA A 1016 -45.57 -29.15 -44.74
C ALA A 1016 -46.09 -28.38 -45.98
N SER A 1017 -45.27 -28.29 -47.04
CA SER A 1017 -45.67 -27.70 -48.33
C SER A 1017 -46.48 -28.63 -49.24
N LYS A 1018 -46.88 -29.82 -48.76
CA LYS A 1018 -47.64 -30.84 -49.52
C LYS A 1018 -46.91 -31.40 -50.75
N LYS A 1019 -45.58 -31.31 -50.77
CA LYS A 1019 -44.70 -31.91 -51.80
C LYS A 1019 -44.27 -33.31 -51.34
N TRP A 1020 -45.22 -34.25 -51.33
CA TRP A 1020 -45.09 -35.56 -50.65
C TRP A 1020 -43.95 -36.44 -51.20
N THR A 1021 -43.82 -36.54 -52.52
CA THR A 1021 -42.77 -37.31 -53.20
C THR A 1021 -41.38 -36.83 -52.81
N GLY A 1022 -41.13 -35.51 -52.89
CA GLY A 1022 -39.85 -34.94 -52.49
C GLY A 1022 -39.54 -35.12 -50.99
N ALA A 1023 -40.57 -35.10 -50.13
CA ALA A 1023 -40.39 -35.37 -48.70
C ALA A 1023 -39.96 -36.81 -48.44
N ALA A 1024 -40.55 -37.77 -49.16
CA ALA A 1024 -40.20 -39.18 -49.09
C ALA A 1024 -38.77 -39.45 -49.59
N GLU A 1025 -38.37 -38.84 -50.71
CA GLU A 1025 -37.01 -38.93 -51.24
C GLU A 1025 -35.96 -38.43 -50.24
N GLN A 1026 -36.24 -37.34 -49.51
CA GLN A 1026 -35.33 -36.83 -48.47
C GLN A 1026 -35.22 -37.81 -47.29
N LEU A 1027 -36.31 -38.47 -46.88
CA LEU A 1027 -36.27 -39.48 -45.81
C LEU A 1027 -35.55 -40.75 -46.25
N GLU A 1028 -35.74 -41.17 -47.50
CA GLU A 1028 -34.97 -42.27 -48.07
C GLU A 1028 -33.48 -41.93 -48.10
N LEU A 1029 -33.12 -40.69 -48.49
CA LEU A 1029 -31.74 -40.21 -48.45
C LEU A 1029 -31.18 -40.16 -47.01
N LEU A 1030 -31.99 -39.81 -46.01
CA LEU A 1030 -31.58 -39.74 -44.60
C LEU A 1030 -31.14 -41.11 -44.05
N HIS A 1031 -31.86 -42.16 -44.44
CA HIS A 1031 -31.61 -43.53 -43.97
C HIS A 1031 -30.68 -44.31 -44.90
N GLY A 1032 -30.59 -43.97 -46.18
CA GLY A 1032 -29.58 -44.51 -47.10
C GLY A 1032 -29.54 -46.04 -47.12
N ASP A 1033 -28.42 -46.60 -46.67
CA ASP A 1033 -28.15 -48.06 -46.62
C ASP A 1033 -28.64 -48.75 -45.33
N ARG A 1034 -29.40 -48.07 -44.46
CA ARG A 1034 -29.85 -48.60 -43.17
C ARG A 1034 -30.62 -49.93 -43.27
N TRP A 1035 -31.27 -50.18 -44.41
CA TRP A 1035 -31.96 -51.44 -44.69
C TRP A 1035 -31.02 -52.65 -44.84
N LYS A 1036 -29.74 -52.45 -45.23
CA LYS A 1036 -28.72 -53.51 -45.37
C LYS A 1036 -28.10 -53.90 -44.02
N GLU A 1037 -28.12 -53.01 -43.04
CA GLU A 1037 -27.47 -53.23 -41.76
C GLU A 1037 -28.23 -54.25 -40.91
N PHE A 1038 -27.53 -55.09 -40.14
CA PHE A 1038 -28.17 -56.14 -39.35
C PHE A 1038 -29.00 -55.60 -38.17
N ALA A 1039 -28.60 -54.48 -37.57
CA ALA A 1039 -29.29 -53.91 -36.40
C ALA A 1039 -30.77 -53.58 -36.68
N PRO A 1040 -31.69 -53.83 -35.73
CA PRO A 1040 -33.10 -53.48 -35.88
C PRO A 1040 -33.29 -51.96 -35.95
N LEU A 1041 -34.40 -51.51 -36.54
CA LEU A 1041 -34.74 -50.09 -36.64
C LEU A 1041 -35.24 -49.55 -35.29
N THR A 1042 -34.74 -48.37 -34.91
CA THR A 1042 -35.25 -47.63 -33.75
C THR A 1042 -36.68 -47.13 -34.02
N ASP A 1043 -37.46 -46.85 -32.99
CA ASP A 1043 -38.85 -46.37 -33.14
C ASP A 1043 -38.95 -45.12 -34.02
N LEU A 1044 -37.96 -44.23 -33.92
CA LEU A 1044 -37.86 -43.02 -34.72
C LEU A 1044 -37.52 -43.32 -36.19
N GLU A 1045 -36.62 -44.27 -36.45
CA GLU A 1045 -36.34 -44.74 -37.82
C GLU A 1045 -37.57 -45.40 -38.45
N ARG A 1046 -38.31 -46.23 -37.68
CA ARG A 1046 -39.56 -46.85 -38.16
C ARG A 1046 -40.61 -45.79 -38.52
N THR A 1047 -40.76 -44.75 -37.71
CA THR A 1047 -41.67 -43.64 -37.97
C THR A 1047 -41.28 -42.86 -39.24
N ASP A 1048 -39.99 -42.56 -39.42
CA ASP A 1048 -39.50 -41.89 -40.62
C ASP A 1048 -39.70 -42.74 -41.89
N ILE A 1049 -39.46 -44.05 -41.81
CA ILE A 1049 -39.67 -45.00 -42.92
C ILE A 1049 -41.15 -45.08 -43.28
N MET A 1050 -42.03 -45.17 -42.29
CA MET A 1050 -43.47 -45.10 -42.52
C MET A 1050 -43.89 -43.80 -43.17
N ARG A 1051 -43.36 -42.66 -42.71
CA ARG A 1051 -43.64 -41.34 -43.29
C ARG A 1051 -43.16 -41.24 -44.74
N ALA A 1052 -42.02 -41.85 -45.08
CA ALA A 1052 -41.53 -41.93 -46.46
C ALA A 1052 -42.46 -42.77 -47.34
N ALA A 1053 -42.89 -43.95 -46.87
CA ALA A 1053 -43.84 -44.80 -47.59
C ALA A 1053 -45.18 -44.10 -47.85
N ILE A 1054 -45.72 -43.40 -46.85
CA ILE A 1054 -46.93 -42.57 -47.01
C ILE A 1054 -46.69 -41.45 -48.02
N GLY A 1055 -45.51 -40.80 -47.99
CA GLY A 1055 -45.17 -39.72 -48.91
C GLY A 1055 -45.14 -40.17 -50.37
N TYR A 1056 -44.60 -41.36 -50.66
CA TYR A 1056 -44.64 -41.96 -52.00
C TYR A 1056 -46.08 -42.33 -52.41
N ALA A 1057 -46.87 -42.90 -51.50
CA ALA A 1057 -48.27 -43.24 -51.77
C ALA A 1057 -49.14 -42.00 -52.03
N LEU A 1058 -48.99 -40.93 -51.24
CA LEU A 1058 -49.72 -39.65 -51.43
C LEU A 1058 -49.24 -38.87 -52.66
N GLY A 1059 -48.00 -39.09 -53.09
CA GLY A 1059 -47.41 -38.47 -54.28
C GLY A 1059 -47.68 -39.19 -55.60
N ASP A 1060 -48.46 -40.28 -55.56
CA ASP A 1060 -48.78 -41.15 -56.71
C ASP A 1060 -47.53 -41.73 -57.42
N ASP A 1061 -46.46 -41.97 -56.67
CA ASP A 1061 -45.21 -42.55 -57.17
C ASP A 1061 -45.13 -44.05 -56.89
N ALA A 1062 -45.80 -44.84 -57.73
CA ALA A 1062 -45.84 -46.29 -57.63
C ALA A 1062 -44.45 -46.95 -57.81
N LEU A 1063 -43.55 -46.34 -58.58
CA LEU A 1063 -42.20 -46.84 -58.81
C LEU A 1063 -41.32 -46.61 -57.58
N GLY A 1064 -41.38 -45.41 -57.00
CA GLY A 1064 -40.70 -45.08 -55.74
C GLY A 1064 -41.19 -45.96 -54.58
N LEU A 1065 -42.51 -46.13 -54.45
CA LEU A 1065 -43.13 -46.93 -53.39
C LEU A 1065 -42.75 -48.42 -53.46
N SER A 1066 -42.78 -49.01 -54.66
CA SER A 1066 -42.44 -50.43 -54.84
C SER A 1066 -40.97 -50.69 -54.52
N ARG A 1067 -40.05 -49.86 -55.04
CA ARG A 1067 -38.62 -49.91 -54.69
C ARG A 1067 -38.38 -49.73 -53.18
N PHE A 1068 -39.08 -48.79 -52.55
CA PHE A 1068 -38.93 -48.52 -51.13
C PHE A 1068 -39.42 -49.71 -50.28
N ARG A 1069 -40.54 -50.32 -50.68
CA ARG A 1069 -41.08 -51.54 -50.07
C ARG A 1069 -40.08 -52.68 -50.15
N GLU A 1070 -39.50 -52.95 -51.32
CA GLU A 1070 -38.50 -54.02 -51.49
C GLU A 1070 -37.31 -53.89 -50.53
N ARG A 1071 -36.85 -52.66 -50.27
CA ARG A 1071 -35.73 -52.42 -49.35
C ARG A 1071 -36.08 -52.64 -47.89
N TYR A 1072 -37.25 -52.17 -47.45
CA TYR A 1072 -37.57 -52.10 -46.02
C TYR A 1072 -38.58 -53.15 -45.53
N VAL A 1073 -39.20 -53.95 -46.41
CA VAL A 1073 -40.20 -54.97 -46.00
C VAL A 1073 -39.64 -55.99 -45.02
N ALA A 1074 -38.40 -56.46 -45.20
CA ALA A 1074 -37.77 -57.40 -44.28
C ALA A 1074 -37.52 -56.79 -42.88
N LYS A 1075 -37.25 -55.49 -42.81
CA LYS A 1075 -36.97 -54.77 -41.55
C LYS A 1075 -38.21 -54.32 -40.82
N MET A 1076 -39.27 -53.99 -41.55
CA MET A 1076 -40.54 -53.53 -40.99
C MET A 1076 -41.48 -54.70 -40.67
N GLY A 1077 -41.36 -55.83 -41.38
CA GLY A 1077 -42.23 -57.01 -41.22
C GLY A 1077 -42.08 -57.75 -39.90
N GLU A 1078 -40.94 -57.63 -39.20
CA GLU A 1078 -40.72 -58.23 -37.88
C GLU A 1078 -41.12 -57.30 -36.71
N GLY A 1079 -41.55 -56.06 -36.99
CA GLY A 1079 -41.81 -55.03 -35.99
C GLY A 1079 -43.30 -54.78 -35.66
N PRO A 1080 -43.59 -53.93 -34.66
CA PRO A 1080 -44.98 -53.57 -34.29
C PRO A 1080 -45.73 -52.83 -35.41
N ASP A 1081 -45.00 -52.21 -36.34
CA ASP A 1081 -45.54 -51.42 -37.45
C ASP A 1081 -45.75 -52.24 -38.74
N ALA A 1082 -45.54 -53.56 -38.70
CA ALA A 1082 -45.59 -54.44 -39.88
C ALA A 1082 -46.92 -54.31 -40.66
N ARG A 1083 -48.06 -54.42 -39.97
CA ARG A 1083 -49.39 -54.30 -40.58
C ARG A 1083 -49.61 -52.90 -41.19
N ALA A 1084 -49.16 -51.87 -40.49
CA ALA A 1084 -49.30 -50.50 -40.99
C ALA A 1084 -48.44 -50.27 -42.24
N PHE A 1085 -47.22 -50.81 -42.27
CA PHE A 1085 -46.33 -50.74 -43.43
C PHE A 1085 -46.88 -51.48 -44.64
N ASP A 1086 -47.46 -52.67 -44.45
CA ASP A 1086 -48.09 -53.42 -45.54
C ASP A 1086 -49.31 -52.68 -46.15
N VAL A 1087 -50.13 -52.05 -45.31
CA VAL A 1087 -51.29 -51.26 -45.76
C VAL A 1087 -50.84 -50.02 -46.55
N VAL A 1088 -49.79 -49.33 -46.10
CA VAL A 1088 -49.27 -48.11 -46.74
C VAL A 1088 -48.53 -48.40 -48.04
N THR A 1089 -47.92 -49.59 -48.17
CA THR A 1089 -47.13 -49.98 -49.35
C THR A 1089 -47.89 -50.88 -50.33
N ALA A 1090 -49.20 -51.07 -50.12
CA ALA A 1090 -50.08 -51.78 -51.04
C ALA A 1090 -50.32 -50.97 -52.33
N PRO A 1091 -50.67 -51.62 -53.47
CA PRO A 1091 -51.01 -50.93 -54.71
C PRO A 1091 -52.13 -49.90 -54.51
N VAL A 1092 -52.05 -48.76 -55.20
CA VAL A 1092 -52.91 -47.57 -54.99
C VAL A 1092 -54.41 -47.87 -55.02
N GLU A 1093 -54.85 -48.86 -55.80
CA GLU A 1093 -56.24 -49.32 -55.91
C GLU A 1093 -56.80 -49.95 -54.61
N ALA A 1094 -55.93 -50.34 -53.67
CA ALA A 1094 -56.28 -50.92 -52.37
C ALA A 1094 -56.29 -49.91 -51.19
N SER A 1095 -56.09 -48.61 -51.46
CA SER A 1095 -55.93 -47.57 -50.42
C SER A 1095 -57.26 -47.18 -49.74
N GLY A 1096 -57.71 -48.00 -48.79
CA GLY A 1096 -58.96 -47.82 -48.04
C GLY A 1096 -58.95 -46.74 -46.93
N THR A 1097 -59.95 -46.79 -46.05
CA THR A 1097 -60.04 -45.92 -44.86
C THR A 1097 -58.86 -46.11 -43.90
N GLU A 1098 -58.37 -47.35 -43.73
CA GLU A 1098 -57.23 -47.68 -42.87
C GLU A 1098 -55.95 -46.90 -43.27
N PHE A 1099 -55.69 -46.71 -44.56
CA PHE A 1099 -54.57 -45.90 -45.04
C PHE A 1099 -54.68 -44.45 -44.56
N ARG A 1100 -55.87 -43.84 -44.67
CA ARG A 1100 -56.09 -42.44 -44.27
C ARG A 1100 -55.91 -42.25 -42.77
N ASP A 1101 -56.30 -43.23 -41.96
CA ASP A 1101 -56.15 -43.17 -40.50
C ASP A 1101 -54.67 -43.30 -40.09
N ILE A 1102 -53.93 -44.23 -40.71
CA ILE A 1102 -52.47 -44.37 -40.50
C ILE A 1102 -51.75 -43.10 -40.98
N ALA A 1103 -52.06 -42.60 -42.18
CA ALA A 1103 -51.46 -41.39 -42.73
C ALA A 1103 -51.70 -40.16 -41.84
N ARG A 1104 -52.92 -40.02 -41.29
CA ARG A 1104 -53.25 -38.92 -40.36
C ARG A 1104 -52.47 -39.05 -39.04
N SER A 1105 -52.34 -40.25 -38.49
CA SER A 1105 -51.60 -40.47 -37.24
C SER A 1105 -50.12 -40.13 -37.37
N ILE A 1106 -49.49 -40.51 -38.49
CA ILE A 1106 -48.06 -40.26 -38.75
C ILE A 1106 -47.80 -38.81 -39.15
N ALA A 1107 -48.75 -38.16 -39.84
CA ALA A 1107 -48.67 -36.74 -40.15
C ALA A 1107 -48.80 -35.83 -38.92
N ALA A 1108 -49.45 -36.30 -37.84
CA ALA A 1108 -49.63 -35.54 -36.60
C ALA A 1108 -48.42 -35.55 -35.65
N VAL A 1109 -47.37 -36.33 -35.96
CA VAL A 1109 -46.17 -36.43 -35.13
C VAL A 1109 -45.39 -35.11 -35.14
N ASP A 1110 -45.14 -34.56 -33.96
CA ASP A 1110 -44.32 -33.35 -33.78
C ASP A 1110 -42.85 -33.64 -34.12
N THR A 1111 -42.36 -33.08 -35.22
CA THR A 1111 -40.98 -33.28 -35.66
C THR A 1111 -39.98 -32.29 -35.04
N LEU A 1112 -40.46 -31.31 -34.26
CA LEU A 1112 -39.61 -30.30 -33.65
C LEU A 1112 -38.61 -30.92 -32.66
N GLU A 1113 -39.08 -31.82 -31.79
CA GLU A 1113 -38.21 -32.48 -30.81
C GLU A 1113 -37.11 -33.30 -31.48
N ALA A 1114 -37.44 -34.03 -32.55
CA ALA A 1114 -36.49 -34.82 -33.33
C ALA A 1114 -35.46 -33.92 -34.03
N PHE A 1115 -35.91 -32.80 -34.61
CA PHE A 1115 -35.03 -31.80 -35.20
C PHE A 1115 -34.08 -31.19 -34.16
N LEU A 1116 -34.59 -30.74 -33.00
CA LEU A 1116 -33.78 -30.14 -31.94
C LEU A 1116 -32.77 -31.14 -31.37
N ARG A 1117 -33.14 -32.43 -31.30
CA ARG A 1117 -32.23 -33.52 -30.90
C ARG A 1117 -31.08 -33.70 -31.89
N ASP A 1118 -31.38 -33.79 -33.18
CA ASP A 1118 -30.35 -33.90 -34.23
C ASP A 1118 -29.47 -32.65 -34.29
N LEU A 1119 -30.07 -31.47 -34.13
CA LEU A 1119 -29.38 -30.20 -34.08
C LEU A 1119 -28.39 -30.18 -32.92
N ARG A 1120 -28.80 -30.63 -31.73
CA ARG A 1120 -27.93 -30.73 -30.55
C ARG A 1120 -26.82 -31.75 -30.73
N ALA A 1121 -27.13 -32.92 -31.29
CA ALA A 1121 -26.14 -33.96 -31.53
C ALA A 1121 -25.00 -33.46 -32.44
N ARG A 1122 -25.32 -32.57 -33.40
CA ARG A 1122 -24.33 -31.95 -34.28
C ARG A 1122 -23.70 -30.68 -33.70
N TYR A 1123 -24.45 -29.93 -32.90
CA TYR A 1123 -24.04 -28.64 -32.33
C TYR A 1123 -24.23 -28.63 -30.81
N PRO A 1124 -23.33 -29.26 -30.02
CA PRO A 1124 -23.49 -29.39 -28.56
C PRO A 1124 -23.61 -28.04 -27.85
N GLU A 1125 -23.00 -27.00 -28.43
CA GLU A 1125 -23.04 -25.60 -27.98
C GLU A 1125 -24.45 -24.96 -27.96
N THR A 1126 -25.48 -25.68 -28.43
CA THR A 1126 -26.90 -25.29 -28.36
C THR A 1126 -27.63 -25.76 -27.11
N GLY A 1127 -27.04 -26.66 -26.31
CA GLY A 1127 -27.75 -27.33 -25.23
C GLY A 1127 -28.12 -26.40 -24.06
N ALA A 1128 -29.42 -26.15 -23.91
CA ALA A 1128 -30.06 -25.55 -22.72
C ALA A 1128 -30.83 -26.59 -21.87
N THR A 1129 -30.63 -27.90 -22.07
CA THR A 1129 -31.27 -28.94 -21.23
C THR A 1129 -30.30 -30.08 -20.95
N PRO A 1130 -30.12 -30.52 -19.69
CA PRO A 1130 -29.54 -31.83 -19.42
C PRO A 1130 -30.48 -32.95 -19.89
N SER A 1131 -29.92 -34.09 -20.24
CA SER A 1131 -30.63 -35.33 -20.56
C SER A 1131 -31.29 -35.88 -19.30
N VAL A 1132 -32.44 -35.35 -18.92
CA VAL A 1132 -33.33 -36.08 -18.02
C VAL A 1132 -34.04 -37.10 -18.89
N GLN A 1133 -33.63 -38.37 -18.79
CA GLN A 1133 -34.50 -39.48 -19.16
C GLN A 1133 -35.84 -39.20 -18.49
N ARG A 1134 -36.89 -38.94 -19.28
CA ARG A 1134 -38.28 -38.99 -18.80
C ARG A 1134 -38.45 -40.38 -18.19
N ALA A 1135 -38.27 -40.50 -16.89
CA ALA A 1135 -38.77 -41.63 -16.14
C ALA A 1135 -40.28 -41.51 -16.21
N ILE A 1136 -40.86 -42.12 -17.23
CA ILE A 1136 -42.29 -42.39 -17.29
C ILE A 1136 -42.54 -43.34 -16.11
N GLN A 1137 -42.88 -42.78 -14.95
CA GLN A 1137 -43.54 -43.57 -13.93
C GLN A 1137 -44.91 -43.94 -14.52
N PRO A 1138 -45.23 -45.24 -14.65
CA PRO A 1138 -46.57 -45.62 -15.07
C PRO A 1138 -47.55 -45.13 -14.01
N SER A 1139 -48.54 -44.33 -14.42
CA SER A 1139 -49.69 -44.02 -13.59
C SER A 1139 -50.34 -45.34 -13.19
N THR A 1140 -50.16 -45.72 -11.93
CA THR A 1140 -51.03 -46.71 -11.30
C THR A 1140 -52.36 -46.00 -11.10
N ALA A 1141 -53.36 -46.40 -11.88
CA ALA A 1141 -54.74 -46.10 -11.57
C ALA A 1141 -55.07 -46.77 -10.23
N GLY A 1142 -55.45 -45.94 -9.27
CA GLY A 1142 -56.05 -46.29 -7.98
C GLY A 1142 -57.08 -45.22 -7.66
#